data_AF-A0A517TBZ4-F1
#
_entry.id   AF-A0A517TBZ4-F1
#
_cell.length_a   1.000
_cell.length_b   1.000
_cell.length_c   1.000
_cell.angle_alpha   90.00
_cell.angle_beta   90.00
_cell.angle_gamma   90.00
#
_symmetry.space_group_name_H-M   'P 1'
#
loop_
_entity.id
_entity.type
_entity.pdbx_description
1 polymer ?
#
loop_
_entity_poly.entity_id
_entity_poly.type
_entity_poly.pdbx_seq_one_letter_code
_entity_poly.pdbx_strand_id
1 'polypeptide(L)'
;MLLTELNIQKFAVWRDVSIPLRAPGINVLYGPNEAGKTTLMRYVRQMIYGLRPESHEEMEGRLNFSHHGEGWTLHRHSGHGSTSVPTLTSFSGEHRQADWLKQLTGELSEPVFDAVYAVDLLELQELATLDHETLAERIYGLSLGREGRQLMEAAQKARKERLALISEDGQHGKLTDLLQRERVLKQRRANLPDGREEQLGLSAELDQLNASLSTNRNEQERLKRELRGRQFLGQVYDPWLQVKNYRDELALLKKIEALPESGLEQLDELNEEIEAITRDRDELREHAEQLKTRAEELGVDARIENNLGTVRCLVGMRDWIAEQEMTRDGAADESNTASEHAERLRGELQPKWSVNQLHSITESGELHRELGQAAKDYRDATTKLNNFQRRYRKFHERVGKKNDLLEQRLKDLDADAPEDALTDSRNKIAIWERLSELLQRESIWSQRAKTSRTQLDRLREELEIPEWMYWVFGIFTVGGGVFMLMGIIAAISSSLTENGTTIFGFSTNFFVGGIYLLLGLTCGALALKMKSHYELAIENALEDQQRTLQQEEATQRELKADIDQLLRSGNSQLLSITPDNRDDLLVLISEEHERAAELSRLPEVQQRVQLARVKLSELRQKLRGLQQQTDTERRRWCEALTRLGMRETLDIDEAYGHWHQVLDAAGAEQRRLQAADRYRQSAKTVKQFGTQLEQLGHVLQLWNVDRDRPSEALDRWAEQIARIEEKSVERHRLLDECKLTKQEISDCEIRLNELGQQRQAILTAAGVATRDEYESRVRHALQRREVEDYLTIAEAELKAAASIDPELAIVESDLEGFEAEENSEAIELINLELEELAEKLAAQSERRGEITAALDAIAIQHDHSELDYEISRVEFELRQLNDEYQAALLAEQTFDQQRQELERNYQPPVLAAASEYLSSMTSGRYQKLQAPFGGRALNVEIGDGKTIPVDQLSSGTREQVFLSLRMALVKTLADEGTELPLMLDDVFVNFDRQRTEAAVDTLLQFTAQGRQVLFFTCHQHLAELFGSRGVETTYLPQRELITEHRLAG
;
A
#
# COMPACT_ATOMS: atom_id res chain seq x y z
N MET A 1 -30.30 50.27 -5.65
CA MET A 1 -29.58 51.03 -6.70
C MET A 1 -30.43 51.14 -7.97
N LEU A 2 -31.09 52.28 -8.14
CA LEU A 2 -31.86 52.63 -9.34
C LEU A 2 -31.07 53.66 -10.16
N LEU A 3 -30.69 53.33 -11.40
CA LEU A 3 -29.87 54.20 -12.25
C LEU A 3 -30.66 55.42 -12.74
N THR A 4 -30.10 56.61 -12.58
CA THR A 4 -30.73 57.88 -12.98
C THR A 4 -30.06 58.49 -14.22
N GLU A 5 -28.77 58.22 -14.42
CA GLU A 5 -28.04 58.71 -15.60
C GLU A 5 -26.80 57.84 -15.87
N LEU A 6 -26.55 57.55 -17.15
CA LEU A 6 -25.32 56.93 -17.63
C LEU A 6 -24.46 58.01 -18.28
N ASN A 7 -23.29 58.33 -17.70
CA ASN A 7 -22.37 59.31 -18.26
C ASN A 7 -21.08 58.61 -18.69
N ILE A 8 -20.86 58.51 -20.00
CA ILE A 8 -19.77 57.78 -20.62
C ILE A 8 -18.79 58.79 -21.21
N GLN A 9 -17.63 58.97 -20.56
CA GLN A 9 -16.57 59.83 -21.10
C GLN A 9 -15.78 59.05 -22.16
N LYS A 10 -15.39 57.81 -21.83
CA LYS A 10 -14.70 56.90 -22.76
C LYS A 10 -15.01 55.44 -22.44
N PHE A 11 -15.70 54.75 -23.35
CA PHE A 11 -15.90 53.31 -23.26
C PHE A 11 -16.22 52.68 -24.62
N ALA A 12 -15.32 51.82 -25.12
CA ALA A 12 -15.45 51.17 -26.42
C ALA A 12 -15.84 52.13 -27.56
N VAL A 13 -17.06 52.04 -28.09
CA VAL A 13 -17.55 52.90 -29.19
C VAL A 13 -18.14 54.23 -28.73
N TRP A 14 -18.39 54.40 -27.42
CA TRP A 14 -19.03 55.56 -26.82
C TRP A 14 -17.99 56.56 -26.29
N ARG A 15 -18.14 57.84 -26.63
CA ARG A 15 -17.32 58.95 -26.13
C ARG A 15 -18.21 60.15 -25.85
N ASP A 16 -18.02 60.77 -24.69
CA ASP A 16 -18.73 61.97 -24.22
C ASP A 16 -20.26 61.91 -24.38
N VAL A 17 -20.88 60.80 -23.96
CA VAL A 17 -22.34 60.56 -24.05
C VAL A 17 -22.98 60.54 -22.67
N SER A 18 -24.07 61.30 -22.48
CA SER A 18 -24.92 61.23 -21.29
C SER A 18 -26.32 60.73 -21.66
N ILE A 19 -26.80 59.69 -20.99
CA ILE A 19 -28.12 59.09 -21.20
C ILE A 19 -28.92 59.19 -19.90
N PRO A 20 -29.93 60.08 -19.81
CA PRO A 20 -30.81 60.15 -18.64
C PRO A 20 -31.73 58.93 -18.59
N LEU A 21 -31.98 58.43 -17.38
CA LEU A 21 -32.82 57.26 -17.12
C LEU A 21 -33.91 57.57 -16.09
N ARG A 22 -35.09 57.01 -16.29
CA ARG A 22 -36.19 57.01 -15.32
C ARG A 22 -35.94 55.95 -14.25
N ALA A 23 -36.09 56.34 -12.98
CA ALA A 23 -35.92 55.49 -11.81
C ALA A 23 -36.99 55.81 -10.76
N PRO A 24 -37.81 54.84 -10.31
CA PRO A 24 -37.98 53.48 -10.85
C PRO A 24 -38.79 53.50 -12.17
N GLY A 25 -38.96 52.34 -12.80
CA GLY A 25 -39.73 52.22 -14.05
C GLY A 25 -38.96 51.57 -15.20
N ILE A 26 -39.58 51.55 -16.38
CA ILE A 26 -38.99 51.00 -17.59
C ILE A 26 -38.39 52.11 -18.46
N ASN A 27 -37.17 51.88 -18.96
CA ASN A 27 -36.50 52.71 -19.95
C ASN A 27 -36.35 51.91 -21.23
N VAL A 28 -36.93 52.38 -22.33
CA VAL A 28 -36.82 51.71 -23.63
C VAL A 28 -35.74 52.42 -24.44
N LEU A 29 -34.64 51.71 -24.71
CA LEU A 29 -33.51 52.20 -25.51
C LEU A 29 -33.57 51.55 -26.88
N TYR A 30 -33.97 52.33 -27.89
CA TYR A 30 -34.07 51.88 -29.27
C TYR A 30 -32.82 52.28 -30.06
N GLY A 31 -32.28 51.34 -30.84
CA GLY A 31 -31.25 51.64 -31.83
C GLY A 31 -31.09 50.51 -32.84
N PRO A 32 -30.73 50.80 -34.10
CA PRO A 32 -30.46 49.77 -35.11
C PRO A 32 -29.34 48.81 -34.66
N ASN A 33 -29.13 47.73 -35.40
CA ASN A 33 -28.00 46.85 -35.17
C ASN A 33 -26.69 47.67 -35.23
N GLU A 34 -25.73 47.33 -34.38
CA GLU A 34 -24.45 48.06 -34.22
C GLU A 34 -24.54 49.46 -33.58
N ALA A 35 -25.72 49.93 -33.14
CA ALA A 35 -25.87 51.18 -32.40
C ALA A 35 -25.27 51.17 -30.97
N GLY A 36 -24.59 50.08 -30.57
CA GLY A 36 -23.90 49.99 -29.28
C GLY A 36 -24.76 49.59 -28.07
N LYS A 37 -25.94 48.97 -28.27
CA LYS A 37 -26.86 48.49 -27.20
C LYS A 37 -26.17 47.55 -26.20
N THR A 38 -25.62 46.43 -26.70
CA THR A 38 -24.86 45.46 -25.89
C THR A 38 -23.62 46.10 -25.24
N THR A 39 -23.01 47.09 -25.90
CA THR A 39 -21.91 47.88 -25.32
C THR A 39 -22.36 48.72 -24.12
N LEU A 40 -23.58 49.26 -24.11
CA LEU A 40 -24.14 49.99 -22.97
C LEU A 40 -24.43 49.07 -21.78
N MET A 41 -24.96 47.86 -22.02
CA MET A 41 -25.13 46.86 -20.96
C MET A 41 -23.79 46.47 -20.34
N ARG A 42 -22.79 46.23 -21.20
CA ARG A 42 -21.42 45.95 -20.77
C ARG A 42 -20.81 47.11 -19.97
N TYR A 43 -21.10 48.35 -20.34
CA TYR A 43 -20.69 49.54 -19.59
C TYR A 43 -21.27 49.54 -18.17
N VAL A 44 -22.59 49.36 -18.04
CA VAL A 44 -23.26 49.32 -16.72
C VAL A 44 -22.66 48.22 -15.84
N ARG A 45 -22.46 47.02 -16.40
CA ARG A 45 -21.83 45.91 -15.68
C ARG A 45 -20.42 46.24 -15.19
N GLN A 46 -19.57 46.74 -16.09
CA GLN A 46 -18.16 47.02 -15.76
C GLN A 46 -17.99 48.22 -14.83
N MET A 47 -18.94 49.16 -14.82
CA MET A 47 -18.97 50.20 -13.81
C MET A 47 -19.20 49.61 -12.40
N ILE A 48 -20.13 48.66 -12.28
CA ILE A 48 -20.46 47.98 -11.01
C ILE A 48 -19.31 47.06 -10.57
N TYR A 49 -18.90 46.09 -11.40
CA TYR A 49 -17.95 45.03 -11.00
C TYR A 49 -16.49 45.31 -11.35
N GLY A 50 -16.23 46.21 -12.29
CA GLY A 50 -14.89 46.52 -12.80
C GLY A 50 -14.59 45.85 -14.14
N LEU A 51 -13.45 46.24 -14.72
CA LEU A 51 -12.90 45.62 -15.92
C LEU A 51 -12.32 44.25 -15.57
N ARG A 52 -12.60 43.25 -16.40
CA ARG A 52 -11.93 41.95 -16.30
C ARG A 52 -10.43 42.13 -16.59
N PRO A 53 -9.53 41.41 -15.90
CA PRO A 53 -8.07 41.55 -16.08
C PRO A 53 -7.58 41.37 -17.52
N GLU A 54 -8.34 40.63 -18.32
CA GLU A 54 -8.04 40.28 -19.73
C GLU A 54 -8.50 41.37 -20.73
N SER A 55 -9.20 42.41 -20.28
CA SER A 55 -9.70 43.49 -21.15
C SER A 55 -8.67 44.61 -21.29
N HIS A 56 -8.21 44.86 -22.52
CA HIS A 56 -7.37 46.03 -22.86
C HIS A 56 -8.19 47.32 -23.09
N GLU A 57 -9.49 47.33 -22.79
CA GLU A 57 -10.35 48.50 -22.99
C GLU A 57 -10.13 49.56 -21.90
N GLU A 58 -9.89 50.81 -22.32
CA GLU A 58 -9.91 51.96 -21.42
C GLU A 58 -11.36 52.33 -21.07
N MET A 59 -11.64 52.50 -19.79
CA MET A 59 -12.93 52.96 -19.27
C MET A 59 -12.78 54.20 -18.40
N GLU A 60 -13.54 55.23 -18.75
CA GLU A 60 -13.73 56.43 -17.94
C GLU A 60 -15.21 56.85 -18.01
N GLY A 61 -15.84 57.01 -16.85
CA GLY A 61 -17.21 57.48 -16.79
C GLY A 61 -17.83 57.45 -15.40
N ARG A 62 -19.11 57.87 -15.35
CA ARG A 62 -19.92 57.98 -14.14
C ARG A 62 -21.26 57.28 -14.30
N LEU A 63 -21.71 56.61 -13.25
CA LEU A 63 -23.09 56.16 -13.08
C LEU A 63 -23.74 56.94 -11.95
N ASN A 64 -24.78 57.70 -12.27
CA ASN A 64 -25.60 58.34 -11.25
C ASN A 64 -26.77 57.41 -10.91
N PHE A 65 -27.00 57.17 -9.62
CA PHE A 65 -28.05 56.28 -9.15
C PHE A 65 -28.69 56.79 -7.86
N SER A 66 -29.92 56.36 -7.59
CA SER A 66 -30.61 56.56 -6.33
C SER A 66 -30.63 55.26 -5.52
N HIS A 67 -30.45 55.34 -4.21
CA HIS A 67 -30.61 54.23 -3.30
C HIS A 67 -31.24 54.75 -2.00
N HIS A 68 -32.36 54.15 -1.58
CA HIS A 68 -33.19 54.62 -0.45
C HIS A 68 -33.55 56.11 -0.48
N GLY A 69 -33.69 56.69 -1.68
CA GLY A 69 -34.08 58.09 -1.87
C GLY A 69 -32.93 59.10 -1.89
N GLU A 70 -31.69 58.66 -1.64
CA GLU A 70 -30.49 59.49 -1.78
C GLU A 70 -29.79 59.25 -3.12
N GLY A 71 -29.26 60.32 -3.72
CA GLY A 71 -28.54 60.26 -4.99
C GLY A 71 -27.03 60.06 -4.80
N TRP A 72 -26.44 59.22 -5.64
CA TRP A 72 -25.05 58.81 -5.61
C TRP A 72 -24.45 58.80 -7.01
N THR A 73 -23.16 59.12 -7.09
CA THR A 73 -22.33 59.02 -8.29
C THR A 73 -21.23 57.99 -8.07
N LEU A 74 -21.25 56.93 -8.87
CA LEU A 74 -20.16 55.98 -9.00
C LEU A 74 -19.26 56.42 -10.15
N HIS A 75 -18.04 56.84 -9.83
CA HIS A 75 -17.01 57.20 -10.81
C HIS A 75 -15.97 56.09 -10.89
N ARG A 76 -15.58 55.71 -12.11
CA ARG A 76 -14.55 54.70 -12.33
C ARG A 76 -13.67 55.12 -13.50
N HIS A 77 -12.36 55.08 -13.30
CA HIS A 77 -11.34 55.39 -14.29
C HIS A 77 -10.28 54.28 -14.28
N SER A 78 -9.96 53.74 -15.45
CA SER A 78 -8.91 52.74 -15.63
C SER A 78 -7.87 53.23 -16.63
N GLY A 79 -6.64 53.46 -16.16
CA GLY A 79 -5.47 53.63 -17.03
C GLY A 79 -4.85 52.28 -17.39
N HIS A 80 -4.05 52.23 -18.46
CA HIS A 80 -3.30 51.03 -18.88
C HIS A 80 -2.65 50.31 -17.68
N GLY A 81 -3.11 49.09 -17.39
CA GLY A 81 -2.50 48.20 -16.40
C GLY A 81 -2.84 48.45 -14.92
N SER A 82 -3.71 49.40 -14.57
CA SER A 82 -4.12 49.63 -13.17
C SER A 82 -5.48 49.01 -12.84
N THR A 83 -5.59 48.26 -11.73
CA THR A 83 -6.87 47.85 -11.13
C THR A 83 -7.72 49.09 -10.84
N SER A 84 -8.84 49.25 -11.55
CA SER A 84 -9.72 50.40 -11.37
C SER A 84 -10.39 50.36 -10.00
N VAL A 85 -10.13 51.36 -9.16
CA VAL A 85 -10.80 51.52 -7.86
C VAL A 85 -12.03 52.42 -8.07
N PRO A 86 -13.25 51.94 -7.79
CA PRO A 86 -14.44 52.77 -7.89
C PRO A 86 -14.45 53.82 -6.77
N THR A 87 -14.86 55.05 -7.11
CA THR A 87 -15.10 56.13 -6.14
C THR A 87 -16.59 56.40 -6.07
N LEU A 88 -17.18 56.31 -4.88
CA LEU A 88 -18.60 56.60 -4.64
C LEU A 88 -18.74 57.92 -3.89
N THR A 89 -19.52 58.83 -4.47
CA THR A 89 -19.78 60.17 -3.89
C THR A 89 -21.29 60.43 -3.87
N SER A 90 -21.86 60.75 -2.71
CA SER A 90 -23.25 61.18 -2.60
C SER A 90 -23.45 62.56 -3.23
N PHE A 91 -24.66 62.88 -3.67
CA PHE A 91 -25.00 64.22 -4.17
C PHE A 91 -24.87 65.30 -3.08
N SER A 92 -24.84 64.90 -1.80
CA SER A 92 -24.55 65.77 -0.65
C SER A 92 -23.04 65.95 -0.36
N GLY A 93 -22.16 65.24 -1.08
CA GLY A 93 -20.70 65.31 -0.93
C GLY A 93 -20.07 64.26 -0.02
N GLU A 94 -20.82 63.28 0.49
CA GLU A 94 -20.27 62.18 1.29
C GLU A 94 -19.51 61.17 0.41
N HIS A 95 -18.33 60.71 0.87
CA HIS A 95 -17.54 59.68 0.18
C HIS A 95 -17.65 58.30 0.87
N ARG A 96 -17.83 57.24 0.07
CA ARG A 96 -17.84 55.84 0.53
C ARG A 96 -16.76 55.04 -0.17
N GLN A 97 -16.18 54.06 0.55
CA GLN A 97 -15.16 53.15 0.02
C GLN A 97 -15.75 52.09 -0.92
N ALA A 98 -14.89 51.47 -1.72
CA ALA A 98 -15.26 50.46 -2.72
C ALA A 98 -16.03 49.25 -2.15
N ASP A 99 -15.81 48.88 -0.89
CA ASP A 99 -16.53 47.76 -0.25
C ASP A 99 -18.02 48.03 -0.04
N TRP A 100 -18.44 49.31 0.04
CA TRP A 100 -19.86 49.66 0.12
C TRP A 100 -20.60 49.32 -1.19
N LEU A 101 -19.91 49.33 -2.33
CA LEU A 101 -20.47 48.89 -3.60
C LEU A 101 -20.86 47.40 -3.56
N LYS A 102 -20.08 46.56 -2.86
CA LYS A 102 -20.41 45.14 -2.68
C LYS A 102 -21.66 44.95 -1.83
N GLN A 103 -21.87 45.83 -0.83
CA GLN A 103 -23.08 45.82 -0.02
C GLN A 103 -24.29 46.27 -0.84
N LEU A 104 -24.14 47.29 -1.70
CA LEU A 104 -25.19 47.75 -2.62
C LEU A 104 -25.63 46.70 -3.63
N THR A 105 -24.71 45.83 -4.06
CA THR A 105 -25.01 44.72 -4.97
C THR A 105 -25.44 43.45 -4.24
N GLY A 106 -25.63 43.47 -2.91
CA GLY A 106 -26.03 42.29 -2.13
C GLY A 106 -25.01 41.15 -2.17
N GLU A 107 -23.72 41.48 -2.33
CA GLU A 107 -22.62 40.51 -2.53
C GLU A 107 -22.79 39.59 -3.75
N LEU A 108 -23.67 39.94 -4.70
CA LEU A 108 -23.81 39.22 -5.96
C LEU A 108 -22.48 39.28 -6.73
N SER A 109 -22.07 38.14 -7.28
CA SER A 109 -20.90 38.08 -8.15
C SER A 109 -21.26 38.52 -9.57
N GLU A 110 -20.28 39.01 -10.33
CA GLU A 110 -20.46 39.41 -11.74
C GLU A 110 -21.17 38.32 -12.58
N PRO A 111 -20.82 37.01 -12.50
CA PRO A 111 -21.54 35.98 -13.25
C PRO A 111 -23.00 35.77 -12.82
N VAL A 112 -23.31 36.01 -11.55
CA VAL A 112 -24.70 35.91 -11.04
C VAL A 112 -25.52 37.11 -11.49
N PHE A 113 -24.91 38.30 -11.49
CA PHE A 113 -25.52 39.50 -12.05
C PHE A 113 -25.86 39.32 -13.53
N ASP A 114 -24.92 38.81 -14.33
CA ASP A 114 -25.18 38.52 -15.75
C ASP A 114 -26.35 37.52 -15.90
N ALA A 115 -26.29 36.39 -15.19
CA ALA A 115 -27.32 35.36 -15.32
C ALA A 115 -28.75 35.81 -14.92
N VAL A 116 -28.89 36.74 -13.96
CA VAL A 116 -30.19 37.13 -13.38
C VAL A 116 -30.68 38.50 -13.86
N TYR A 117 -29.78 39.50 -13.95
CA TYR A 117 -30.11 40.90 -14.21
C TYR A 117 -29.76 41.37 -15.62
N ALA A 118 -28.92 40.67 -16.39
CA ALA A 118 -28.58 41.06 -17.76
C ALA A 118 -29.01 39.96 -18.73
N VAL A 119 -30.18 40.12 -19.34
CA VAL A 119 -30.79 39.08 -20.17
C VAL A 119 -30.72 39.47 -21.64
N ASP A 120 -30.02 38.67 -22.44
CA ASP A 120 -30.08 38.76 -23.90
C ASP A 120 -30.88 37.59 -24.52
N LEU A 121 -31.18 37.71 -25.82
CA LEU A 121 -31.91 36.67 -26.56
C LEU A 121 -31.12 35.36 -26.68
N LEU A 122 -29.79 35.42 -26.78
CA LEU A 122 -28.93 34.24 -26.95
C LEU A 122 -28.87 33.42 -25.65
N GLU A 123 -28.70 34.07 -24.51
CA GLU A 123 -28.73 33.50 -23.18
C GLU A 123 -30.09 32.89 -22.84
N LEU A 124 -31.20 33.55 -23.23
CA LEU A 124 -32.54 32.96 -23.10
C LEU A 124 -32.68 31.65 -23.89
N GLN A 125 -32.02 31.54 -25.05
CA GLN A 125 -32.00 30.34 -25.89
C GLN A 125 -31.00 29.28 -25.39
N GLU A 126 -29.82 29.67 -24.91
CA GLU A 126 -28.81 28.78 -24.33
C GLU A 126 -29.27 28.19 -22.99
N LEU A 127 -29.93 28.97 -22.13
CA LEU A 127 -30.58 28.46 -20.92
C LEU A 127 -31.71 27.50 -21.22
N ALA A 128 -32.33 27.64 -22.39
CA ALA A 128 -33.26 26.64 -22.85
C ALA A 128 -32.53 25.32 -23.15
N THR A 129 -31.36 25.35 -23.80
CA THR A 129 -30.65 24.15 -24.26
C THR A 129 -29.69 23.50 -23.25
N LEU A 130 -29.35 24.18 -22.15
CA LEU A 130 -28.43 23.69 -21.12
C LEU A 130 -28.96 22.46 -20.37
N ASP A 131 -28.02 21.55 -20.04
CA ASP A 131 -28.28 20.32 -19.29
C ASP A 131 -28.87 20.65 -17.91
N HIS A 132 -30.07 20.11 -17.66
CA HIS A 132 -30.96 20.53 -16.58
C HIS A 132 -30.36 20.38 -15.17
N GLU A 133 -29.29 19.59 -15.03
CA GLU A 133 -28.62 19.30 -13.76
C GLU A 133 -28.00 20.57 -13.12
N THR A 134 -27.23 21.33 -13.90
CA THR A 134 -26.58 22.57 -13.41
C THR A 134 -27.53 23.74 -13.22
N LEU A 135 -28.55 23.85 -14.07
CA LEU A 135 -29.53 24.94 -14.03
C LEU A 135 -30.50 24.79 -12.86
N ALA A 136 -30.97 23.55 -12.65
CA ALA A 136 -31.76 23.19 -11.49
C ALA A 136 -30.96 23.49 -10.21
N GLU A 137 -29.76 22.95 -10.04
CA GLU A 137 -28.97 23.15 -8.81
C GLU A 137 -28.68 24.63 -8.52
N ARG A 138 -28.34 25.43 -9.53
CA ARG A 138 -28.01 26.86 -9.35
C ARG A 138 -29.25 27.70 -9.01
N ILE A 139 -30.42 27.38 -9.58
CA ILE A 139 -31.69 28.07 -9.26
C ILE A 139 -32.32 27.52 -7.96
N TYR A 140 -32.19 26.23 -7.66
CA TYR A 140 -32.64 25.63 -6.41
C TYR A 140 -31.85 26.14 -5.22
N GLY A 141 -30.52 26.26 -5.35
CA GLY A 141 -29.67 26.88 -4.33
C GLY A 141 -30.04 28.33 -4.02
N LEU A 142 -30.51 29.09 -5.02
CA LEU A 142 -30.97 30.47 -4.84
C LEU A 142 -32.44 30.57 -4.36
N SER A 143 -33.29 29.59 -4.70
CA SER A 143 -34.74 29.64 -4.41
C SER A 143 -35.16 29.01 -3.08
N LEU A 144 -34.34 28.15 -2.49
CA LEU A 144 -34.58 27.51 -1.19
C LEU A 144 -34.18 28.38 0.02
N GLY A 145 -33.66 29.59 -0.21
CA GLY A 145 -33.17 30.45 0.86
C GLY A 145 -31.88 29.92 1.53
N ARG A 146 -31.61 30.39 2.74
CA ARG A 146 -30.40 30.01 3.51
C ARG A 146 -30.58 28.64 4.16
N GLU A 147 -31.75 28.37 4.71
CA GLU A 147 -32.06 27.14 5.47
C GLU A 147 -32.06 25.90 4.56
N GLY A 148 -32.65 25.98 3.36
CA GLY A 148 -32.67 24.84 2.44
C GLY A 148 -31.30 24.52 1.82
N ARG A 149 -30.42 25.52 1.64
CA ARG A 149 -29.01 25.29 1.27
C ARG A 149 -28.25 24.53 2.35
N GLN A 150 -28.40 24.94 3.61
CA GLN A 150 -27.76 24.27 4.74
C GLN A 150 -28.20 22.81 4.88
N LEU A 151 -29.48 22.52 4.62
CA LEU A 151 -30.00 21.16 4.62
C LEU A 151 -29.36 20.29 3.53
N MET A 152 -29.19 20.83 2.31
CA MET A 152 -28.58 20.10 1.19
C MET A 152 -27.10 19.83 1.43
N GLU A 153 -26.37 20.82 1.90
CA GLU A 153 -24.96 20.67 2.26
C GLU A 153 -24.77 19.64 3.38
N ALA A 154 -25.66 19.64 4.39
CA ALA A 154 -25.62 18.67 5.48
C ALA A 154 -25.92 17.24 5.01
N ALA A 155 -26.92 17.05 4.14
CA ALA A 155 -27.23 15.74 3.55
C ALA A 155 -26.07 15.20 2.71
N GLN A 156 -25.50 16.04 1.83
CA GLN A 156 -24.38 15.65 0.98
C GLN A 156 -23.11 15.36 1.79
N LYS A 157 -22.88 16.12 2.86
CA LYS A 157 -21.78 15.89 3.80
C LYS A 157 -21.92 14.54 4.52
N ALA A 158 -23.09 14.24 5.08
CA ALA A 158 -23.35 12.96 5.76
C ALA A 158 -23.16 11.76 4.81
N ARG A 159 -23.68 11.86 3.57
CA ARG A 159 -23.48 10.84 2.54
C ARG A 159 -22.01 10.66 2.18
N LYS A 160 -21.25 11.75 2.01
CA LYS A 160 -19.82 11.70 1.72
C LYS A 160 -19.03 11.04 2.84
N GLU A 161 -19.34 11.37 4.10
CA GLU A 161 -18.72 10.77 5.29
C GLU A 161 -19.01 9.27 5.36
N ARG A 162 -20.25 8.83 5.09
CA ARG A 162 -20.59 7.40 5.03
C ARG A 162 -19.85 6.66 3.91
N LEU A 163 -19.81 7.23 2.70
CA LEU A 163 -19.17 6.61 1.53
C LEU A 163 -17.64 6.52 1.66
N ALA A 164 -17.03 7.39 2.46
CA ALA A 164 -15.61 7.30 2.79
C ALA A 164 -15.29 6.11 3.72
N LEU A 165 -16.26 5.67 4.53
CA LEU A 165 -16.12 4.54 5.45
C LEU A 165 -16.37 3.20 4.73
N ILE A 166 -17.38 3.16 3.85
CA ILE A 166 -17.70 2.00 3.01
C ILE A 166 -18.33 2.44 1.68
N SER A 167 -17.84 1.90 0.57
CA SER A 167 -18.34 2.16 -0.78
C SER A 167 -19.75 1.62 -1.00
N GLU A 168 -20.45 2.10 -2.04
CA GLU A 168 -21.83 1.68 -2.34
C GLU A 168 -21.96 0.18 -2.67
N ASP A 169 -20.93 -0.43 -3.24
CA ASP A 169 -20.88 -1.87 -3.53
C ASP A 169 -20.44 -2.73 -2.32
N GLY A 170 -20.03 -2.08 -1.22
CA GLY A 170 -19.54 -2.73 -0.01
C GLY A 170 -18.19 -3.44 -0.17
N GLN A 171 -17.44 -3.17 -1.24
CA GLN A 171 -16.17 -3.85 -1.54
C GLN A 171 -14.93 -3.06 -1.12
N HIS A 172 -15.04 -1.74 -0.92
CA HIS A 172 -13.92 -0.84 -0.68
C HIS A 172 -14.22 0.16 0.44
N GLY A 173 -13.21 0.57 1.21
CA GLY A 173 -13.36 1.54 2.30
C GLY A 173 -12.59 1.14 3.56
N LYS A 174 -12.43 2.11 4.48
CA LYS A 174 -11.65 1.91 5.71
C LYS A 174 -12.19 0.77 6.57
N LEU A 175 -13.52 0.63 6.64
CA LEU A 175 -14.17 -0.40 7.44
C LEU A 175 -13.97 -1.81 6.83
N THR A 176 -14.04 -1.94 5.50
CA THR A 176 -13.78 -3.22 4.81
C THR A 176 -12.31 -3.63 4.90
N ASP A 177 -11.39 -2.68 4.81
CA ASP A 177 -9.95 -2.93 4.90
C ASP A 177 -9.56 -3.44 6.29
N LEU A 178 -10.11 -2.84 7.35
CA LEU A 178 -9.86 -3.27 8.73
C LEU A 178 -10.50 -4.64 9.04
N LEU A 179 -11.70 -4.93 8.53
CA LEU A 179 -12.32 -6.25 8.67
C LEU A 179 -11.49 -7.35 7.99
N GLN A 180 -10.90 -7.05 6.83
CA GLN A 180 -9.98 -7.98 6.17
C GLN A 180 -8.69 -8.17 6.97
N ARG A 181 -8.13 -7.09 7.51
CA ARG A 181 -6.92 -7.14 8.35
C ARG A 181 -7.15 -7.95 9.63
N GLU A 182 -8.28 -7.74 10.31
CA GLU A 182 -8.67 -8.50 11.50
C GLU A 182 -8.72 -10.01 11.24
N ARG A 183 -9.36 -10.42 10.13
CA ARG A 183 -9.43 -11.84 9.73
C ARG A 183 -8.04 -12.45 9.52
N VAL A 184 -7.15 -11.73 8.84
CA VAL A 184 -5.78 -12.18 8.59
C VAL A 184 -5.00 -12.33 9.91
N LEU A 185 -5.11 -11.35 10.81
CA LEU A 185 -4.42 -11.39 12.11
C LEU A 185 -4.94 -12.55 12.99
N LYS A 186 -6.26 -12.74 13.08
CA LYS A 186 -6.87 -13.86 13.80
C LYS A 186 -6.45 -15.22 13.22
N GLN A 187 -6.35 -15.34 11.90
CA GLN A 187 -5.89 -16.56 11.24
C GLN A 187 -4.39 -16.82 11.49
N ARG A 188 -3.56 -15.78 11.50
CA ARG A 188 -2.14 -15.90 11.86
C ARG A 188 -1.97 -16.35 13.30
N ARG A 189 -2.74 -15.77 14.23
CA ARG A 189 -2.76 -16.18 15.64
C ARG A 189 -3.13 -17.66 15.82
N ALA A 190 -4.13 -18.14 15.08
CA ALA A 190 -4.59 -19.53 15.18
C ALA A 190 -3.60 -20.57 14.61
N ASN A 191 -2.66 -20.16 13.76
CA ASN A 191 -1.70 -21.05 13.11
C ASN A 191 -0.35 -21.14 13.84
N LEU A 192 -0.17 -20.45 14.96
CA LEU A 192 1.05 -20.55 15.79
C LEU A 192 0.97 -21.80 16.69
N PRO A 193 1.99 -22.69 16.67
CA PRO A 193 2.04 -23.87 17.54
C PRO A 193 2.22 -23.49 19.02
N ASP A 194 1.69 -24.30 19.95
CA ASP A 194 1.74 -24.05 21.40
C ASP A 194 3.06 -24.60 21.99
N GLY A 195 4.10 -23.76 22.05
CA GLY A 195 5.47 -24.13 22.47
C GLY A 195 5.67 -24.30 23.99
N ARG A 196 4.60 -24.27 24.80
CA ARG A 196 4.71 -24.29 26.27
C ARG A 196 5.36 -25.54 26.85
N GLU A 197 5.15 -26.71 26.23
CA GLU A 197 5.70 -27.97 26.71
C GLU A 197 7.23 -28.05 26.49
N GLU A 198 7.71 -27.53 25.36
CA GLU A 198 9.13 -27.43 25.03
C GLU A 198 9.85 -26.39 25.92
N GLN A 199 9.19 -25.26 26.19
CA GLN A 199 9.71 -24.22 27.09
C GLN A 199 9.85 -24.72 28.54
N LEU A 200 8.87 -25.48 29.04
CA LEU A 200 8.94 -26.09 30.37
C LEU A 200 10.07 -27.14 30.47
N GLY A 201 10.29 -27.93 29.41
CA GLY A 201 11.38 -28.90 29.34
C GLY A 201 12.76 -28.24 29.39
N LEU A 202 12.99 -27.23 28.55
CA LEU A 202 14.26 -26.49 28.49
C LEU A 202 14.55 -25.70 29.77
N SER A 203 13.53 -25.11 30.42
CA SER A 203 13.71 -24.44 31.71
C SER A 203 14.15 -25.40 32.81
N ALA A 204 13.59 -26.61 32.87
CA ALA A 204 13.97 -27.60 33.87
C ALA A 204 15.41 -28.12 33.66
N GLU A 205 15.84 -28.29 32.41
CA GLU A 205 17.23 -28.64 32.06
C GLU A 205 18.20 -27.51 32.45
N LEU A 206 17.83 -26.25 32.23
CA LEU A 206 18.63 -25.09 32.62
C LEU A 206 18.86 -25.00 34.14
N ASP A 207 17.84 -25.28 34.94
CA ASP A 207 17.93 -25.28 36.41
C ASP A 207 18.87 -26.37 36.93
N GLN A 208 18.79 -27.58 36.37
CA GLN A 208 19.71 -28.68 36.69
C GLN A 208 21.15 -28.35 36.31
N LEU A 209 21.36 -27.74 35.14
CA LEU A 209 22.66 -27.35 34.64
C LEU A 209 23.31 -26.25 35.50
N ASN A 210 22.52 -25.26 35.93
CA ASN A 210 22.98 -24.20 36.82
C ASN A 210 23.40 -24.74 38.20
N ALA A 211 22.67 -25.72 38.74
CA ALA A 211 23.06 -26.39 39.98
C ALA A 211 24.41 -27.10 39.84
N SER A 212 24.64 -27.86 38.75
CA SER A 212 25.91 -28.54 38.51
C SER A 212 27.09 -27.58 38.23
N LEU A 213 26.85 -26.47 37.53
CA LEU A 213 27.87 -25.42 37.34
C LEU A 213 28.33 -24.84 38.68
N SER A 214 27.42 -24.66 39.64
CA SER A 214 27.75 -24.14 40.96
C SER A 214 28.63 -25.10 41.77
N THR A 215 28.35 -26.41 41.73
CA THR A 215 29.14 -27.41 42.45
C THR A 215 30.55 -27.53 41.87
N ASN A 216 30.66 -27.56 40.54
CA ASN A 216 31.95 -27.66 39.86
C ASN A 216 32.82 -26.41 40.10
N ARG A 217 32.23 -25.21 40.09
CA ARG A 217 32.97 -23.98 40.44
C ARG A 217 33.52 -23.97 41.86
N ASN A 218 32.75 -24.46 42.83
CA ASN A 218 33.22 -24.57 44.21
C ASN A 218 34.41 -25.53 44.33
N GLU A 219 34.40 -26.63 43.59
CA GLU A 219 35.51 -27.58 43.54
C GLU A 219 36.76 -26.98 42.87
N GLN A 220 36.58 -26.22 41.78
CA GLN A 220 37.66 -25.48 41.14
C GLN A 220 38.35 -24.51 42.11
N GLU A 221 37.57 -23.78 42.91
CA GLU A 221 38.10 -22.84 43.90
C GLU A 221 38.81 -23.52 45.07
N ARG A 222 38.46 -24.78 45.37
CA ARG A 222 39.19 -25.59 46.36
C ARG A 222 40.57 -25.98 45.81
N LEU A 223 40.62 -26.56 44.61
CA LEU A 223 41.86 -27.01 43.97
C LEU A 223 42.81 -25.84 43.67
N LYS A 224 42.30 -24.68 43.25
CA LYS A 224 43.10 -23.45 43.06
C LYS A 224 43.72 -22.93 44.35
N ARG A 225 43.09 -23.14 45.51
CA ARG A 225 43.66 -22.77 46.81
C ARG A 225 44.78 -23.73 47.21
N GLU A 226 44.59 -25.02 46.96
CA GLU A 226 45.60 -26.05 47.22
C GLU A 226 46.85 -25.87 46.32
N LEU A 227 46.65 -25.57 45.03
CA LEU A 227 47.73 -25.23 44.09
C LEU A 227 48.53 -24.01 44.55
N ARG A 228 47.83 -22.94 44.96
CA ARG A 228 48.47 -21.71 45.46
C ARG A 228 49.36 -21.98 46.68
N GLY A 229 48.89 -22.79 47.63
CA GLY A 229 49.69 -23.16 48.81
C GLY A 229 50.99 -23.90 48.45
N ARG A 230 50.93 -24.85 47.49
CA ARG A 230 52.10 -25.63 47.04
C ARG A 230 53.09 -24.82 46.21
N GLN A 231 52.60 -23.89 45.38
CA GLN A 231 53.44 -22.97 44.62
C GLN A 231 54.15 -21.95 45.54
N PHE A 232 53.44 -21.46 46.56
CA PHE A 232 54.00 -20.54 47.55
C PHE A 232 55.18 -21.17 48.32
N LEU A 233 55.07 -22.44 48.73
CA LEU A 233 56.17 -23.20 49.35
C LEU A 233 57.42 -23.28 48.44
N GLY A 234 57.22 -23.51 47.13
CA GLY A 234 58.34 -23.56 46.17
C GLY A 234 59.01 -22.20 45.94
N GLN A 235 58.28 -21.09 45.99
CA GLN A 235 58.82 -19.75 45.76
C GLN A 235 59.64 -19.20 46.94
N VAL A 236 59.29 -19.55 48.17
CA VAL A 236 59.96 -19.06 49.38
C VAL A 236 61.27 -19.81 49.66
N TYR A 237 61.44 -21.02 49.11
CA TYR A 237 62.57 -21.91 49.40
C TYR A 237 63.94 -21.36 48.92
N ASP A 238 64.05 -20.92 47.66
CA ASP A 238 65.33 -20.45 47.08
C ASP A 238 65.84 -19.11 47.66
N PRO A 239 65.01 -18.06 47.86
CA PRO A 239 65.44 -16.81 48.49
C PRO A 239 65.93 -17.01 49.93
N TRP A 240 65.32 -17.93 50.67
CA TRP A 240 65.76 -18.29 52.02
C TRP A 240 67.18 -18.86 52.01
N LEU A 241 67.53 -19.65 50.98
CA LEU A 241 68.86 -20.20 50.79
C LEU A 241 69.91 -19.12 50.40
N GLN A 242 69.53 -18.10 49.62
CA GLN A 242 70.43 -17.02 49.19
C GLN A 242 70.79 -16.03 50.31
N VAL A 243 69.81 -15.63 51.13
CA VAL A 243 70.04 -14.75 52.29
C VAL A 243 71.08 -15.36 53.25
N LYS A 244 71.06 -16.68 53.39
CA LYS A 244 72.05 -17.43 54.17
C LYS A 244 73.47 -17.24 53.60
N ASN A 245 73.63 -17.26 52.28
CA ASN A 245 74.92 -17.18 51.61
C ASN A 245 75.54 -15.76 51.56
N TYR A 246 74.76 -14.70 51.31
CA TYR A 246 75.31 -13.33 51.21
C TYR A 246 75.76 -12.73 52.54
N ARG A 247 75.15 -13.17 53.66
CA ARG A 247 75.62 -12.80 55.01
C ARG A 247 77.05 -13.28 55.27
N ASP A 248 77.48 -14.36 54.61
CA ASP A 248 78.83 -14.89 54.72
C ASP A 248 79.87 -14.08 53.90
N GLU A 249 79.46 -13.45 52.79
CA GLU A 249 80.35 -12.73 51.85
C GLU A 249 80.67 -11.29 52.29
N LEU A 250 79.72 -10.59 52.92
CA LEU A 250 79.86 -9.19 53.37
C LEU A 250 80.93 -9.01 54.47
N ALA A 251 81.33 -10.09 55.14
CA ALA A 251 82.35 -10.11 56.18
C ALA A 251 83.78 -9.80 55.66
N LEU A 252 84.03 -9.70 54.34
CA LEU A 252 85.37 -9.71 53.72
C LEU A 252 85.95 -8.35 53.20
N LEU A 253 85.27 -7.18 53.21
CA LEU A 253 85.74 -5.89 52.59
C LEU A 253 86.03 -4.71 53.59
N LYS A 254 86.88 -3.69 53.27
CA LYS A 254 87.35 -2.54 54.15
C LYS A 254 86.97 -1.09 53.64
N LYS A 255 87.00 0.00 54.46
CA LYS A 255 86.29 1.33 54.27
C LYS A 255 87.18 2.63 54.24
N ILE A 256 86.77 3.74 53.55
CA ILE A 256 87.42 5.10 53.38
C ILE A 256 86.41 6.30 53.52
N GLU A 257 86.84 7.55 53.84
CA GLU A 257 86.05 8.80 54.18
C GLU A 257 85.89 9.91 53.06
N ALA A 258 84.98 10.90 53.24
CA ALA A 258 84.13 11.59 52.22
C ALA A 258 84.40 13.11 51.84
N LEU A 259 83.77 13.60 50.73
CA LEU A 259 83.77 14.98 50.15
C LEU A 259 82.34 15.64 50.12
N PRO A 260 82.16 16.98 49.98
CA PRO A 260 80.86 17.68 49.94
C PRO A 260 80.13 17.66 48.56
N GLU A 261 78.80 17.84 48.52
CA GLU A 261 77.97 17.47 47.35
C GLU A 261 77.43 18.61 46.43
N SER A 262 77.45 19.91 46.79
CA SER A 262 76.62 20.95 46.10
C SER A 262 77.36 22.19 45.54
N GLY A 263 78.61 22.06 45.10
CA GLY A 263 79.42 23.19 44.62
C GLY A 263 79.24 23.62 43.15
N LEU A 264 78.51 22.84 42.34
CA LEU A 264 78.48 22.98 40.88
C LEU A 264 77.30 23.81 40.32
N GLU A 265 76.15 23.87 40.99
CA GLU A 265 74.92 24.53 40.48
C GLU A 265 74.89 26.05 40.71
N GLN A 266 75.49 26.56 41.79
CA GLN A 266 75.41 27.99 42.16
C GLN A 266 76.24 28.93 41.29
N LEU A 267 77.07 28.40 40.39
CA LEU A 267 77.92 29.19 39.49
C LEU A 267 77.24 29.56 38.17
N ASP A 268 76.14 28.89 37.81
CA ASP A 268 75.48 29.07 36.51
C ASP A 268 74.42 30.20 36.52
N GLU A 269 73.66 30.37 37.61
CA GLU A 269 72.53 31.33 37.70
C GLU A 269 72.95 32.82 37.63
N LEU A 270 74.13 33.17 38.13
CA LEU A 270 74.58 34.58 38.22
C LEU A 270 74.99 35.20 36.88
N ASN A 271 75.14 34.42 35.81
CA ASN A 271 75.57 34.94 34.50
C ASN A 271 74.42 35.43 33.61
N GLU A 272 73.21 34.89 33.76
CA GLU A 272 72.10 35.16 32.83
C GLU A 272 71.43 36.53 33.08
N GLU A 273 71.40 37.00 34.31
CA GLU A 273 70.62 38.20 34.70
C GLU A 273 71.27 39.53 34.26
N ILE A 274 72.59 39.55 34.04
CA ILE A 274 73.33 40.76 33.64
C ILE A 274 73.09 41.12 32.16
N GLU A 275 72.90 40.14 31.28
CA GLU A 275 72.78 40.38 29.84
C GLU A 275 71.41 40.96 29.43
N ALA A 276 70.36 40.73 30.22
CA ALA A 276 69.00 41.15 29.90
C ALA A 276 68.82 42.68 29.98
N ILE A 277 69.21 43.30 31.09
CA ILE A 277 68.85 44.69 31.41
C ILE A 277 69.61 45.72 30.54
N THR A 278 70.75 45.34 29.95
CA THR A 278 71.52 46.23 29.07
C THR A 278 70.82 46.50 27.75
N ARG A 279 70.00 45.55 27.28
CA ARG A 279 69.32 45.60 25.98
C ARG A 279 68.16 46.61 25.98
N ASP A 280 67.34 46.61 27.03
CA ASP A 280 66.07 47.35 27.08
C ASP A 280 66.23 48.89 27.04
N ARG A 281 67.33 49.43 27.59
CA ARG A 281 67.58 50.87 27.63
C ARG A 281 67.77 51.48 26.24
N ASP A 282 68.56 50.82 25.40
CA ASP A 282 69.00 51.40 24.13
C ASP A 282 67.88 51.42 23.09
N GLU A 283 66.94 50.47 23.20
CA GLU A 283 65.75 50.39 22.34
C GLU A 283 64.78 51.57 22.55
N LEU A 284 64.59 52.03 23.78
CA LEU A 284 63.65 53.12 24.09
C LEU A 284 64.11 54.49 23.57
N ARG A 285 65.43 54.74 23.49
CA ARG A 285 66.00 56.02 22.98
C ARG A 285 65.70 56.25 21.50
N GLU A 286 65.77 55.20 20.70
CA GLU A 286 65.56 55.27 19.25
C GLU A 286 64.09 55.54 18.91
N HIS A 287 63.17 54.99 19.69
CA HIS A 287 61.72 55.07 19.47
C HIS A 287 61.17 56.51 19.58
N ALA A 288 61.67 57.31 20.51
CA ALA A 288 61.12 58.65 20.77
C ALA A 288 61.35 59.66 19.62
N GLU A 289 62.47 59.55 18.89
CA GLU A 289 62.80 60.52 17.82
C GLU A 289 62.07 60.21 16.51
N GLN A 290 61.74 58.94 16.27
CA GLN A 290 60.99 58.48 15.10
C GLN A 290 59.53 58.97 15.08
N LEU A 291 58.90 59.12 16.26
CA LEU A 291 57.50 59.55 16.36
C LEU A 291 57.27 61.00 15.90
N LYS A 292 58.25 61.88 16.10
CA LYS A 292 58.12 63.32 15.79
C LYS A 292 58.15 63.62 14.28
N THR A 293 59.06 62.99 13.54
CA THR A 293 59.20 63.19 12.09
C THR A 293 57.96 62.70 11.32
N ARG A 294 57.34 61.61 11.79
CA ARG A 294 56.13 61.04 11.19
C ARG A 294 54.92 61.98 11.19
N ALA A 295 54.79 62.88 12.17
CA ALA A 295 53.65 63.77 12.27
C ALA A 295 53.67 64.91 11.22
N GLU A 296 54.85 65.33 10.76
CA GLU A 296 55.02 66.46 9.83
C GLU A 296 54.80 66.06 8.36
N GLU A 297 54.87 64.78 8.03
CA GLU A 297 54.75 64.25 6.66
C GLU A 297 53.29 64.11 6.14
N LEU A 298 52.27 64.34 6.99
CA LEU A 298 50.87 63.91 6.75
C LEU A 298 49.94 64.94 6.01
N GLY A 299 50.44 65.95 5.26
CA GLY A 299 49.65 67.06 4.66
C GLY A 299 48.35 66.72 3.86
N VAL A 300 47.34 67.62 3.88
CA VAL A 300 45.95 67.40 3.35
C VAL A 300 45.52 68.48 2.33
N ASP A 301 44.75 68.11 1.28
CA ASP A 301 44.35 68.93 0.11
C ASP A 301 42.94 69.59 0.23
N ALA A 302 42.84 70.90 -0.04
CA ALA A 302 41.70 71.77 0.32
C ALA A 302 40.45 71.70 -0.60
N ARG A 303 40.53 71.08 -1.78
CA ARG A 303 39.38 70.98 -2.72
C ARG A 303 38.38 69.87 -2.38
N ILE A 304 38.90 68.79 -1.79
CA ILE A 304 38.13 67.62 -1.35
C ILE A 304 37.36 67.98 -0.07
N GLU A 305 37.99 68.77 0.82
CA GLU A 305 37.38 69.29 2.04
C GLU A 305 36.10 70.11 1.77
N ASN A 306 36.09 70.90 0.68
CA ASN A 306 34.94 71.75 0.31
C ASN A 306 33.75 71.02 -0.35
N ASN A 307 33.93 69.80 -0.87
CA ASN A 307 32.88 69.03 -1.57
C ASN A 307 32.48 67.73 -0.86
N LEU A 308 32.97 67.54 0.37
CA LEU A 308 32.85 66.30 1.15
C LEU A 308 31.39 65.85 1.36
N GLY A 309 30.44 66.79 1.41
CA GLY A 309 29.00 66.50 1.56
C GLY A 309 28.36 65.78 0.36
N THR A 310 28.67 66.21 -0.87
CA THR A 310 28.13 65.59 -2.10
C THR A 310 28.72 64.21 -2.32
N VAL A 311 30.01 64.04 -2.05
CA VAL A 311 30.69 62.74 -2.17
C VAL A 311 30.16 61.76 -1.12
N ARG A 312 29.87 62.21 0.12
CA ARG A 312 29.20 61.37 1.14
C ARG A 312 27.84 60.83 0.71
N CYS A 313 27.04 61.65 0.02
CA CYS A 313 25.71 61.21 -0.44
C CYS A 313 25.82 60.10 -1.51
N LEU A 314 26.78 60.23 -2.43
CA LEU A 314 27.04 59.23 -3.47
C LEU A 314 27.66 57.95 -2.88
N VAL A 315 28.59 58.07 -1.94
CA VAL A 315 29.13 56.93 -1.18
C VAL A 315 28.03 56.24 -0.36
N GLY A 316 27.02 56.98 0.13
CA GLY A 316 25.85 56.40 0.77
C GLY A 316 24.95 55.55 -0.15
N MET A 317 25.05 55.71 -1.47
CA MET A 317 24.36 54.87 -2.46
C MET A 317 25.17 53.62 -2.87
N ARG A 318 26.38 53.43 -2.31
CA ARG A 318 27.29 52.30 -2.61
C ARG A 318 26.59 50.96 -2.46
N ASP A 319 25.95 50.72 -1.32
CA ASP A 319 25.34 49.42 -1.04
C ASP A 319 24.20 49.10 -2.01
N TRP A 320 23.40 50.12 -2.35
CA TRP A 320 22.33 50.00 -3.33
C TRP A 320 22.87 49.67 -4.74
N ILE A 321 23.90 50.36 -5.22
CA ILE A 321 24.44 50.06 -6.56
C ILE A 321 25.22 48.73 -6.59
N ALA A 322 25.90 48.36 -5.51
CA ALA A 322 26.55 47.06 -5.36
C ALA A 322 25.51 45.92 -5.42
N GLU A 323 24.34 46.09 -4.80
CA GLU A 323 23.22 45.15 -4.90
C GLU A 323 22.70 45.03 -6.35
N GLN A 324 22.58 46.15 -7.08
CA GLN A 324 22.18 46.12 -8.49
C GLN A 324 23.23 45.47 -9.40
N GLU A 325 24.53 45.70 -9.16
CA GLU A 325 25.63 45.03 -9.87
C GLU A 325 25.63 43.52 -9.61
N MET A 326 25.45 43.10 -8.35
CA MET A 326 25.35 41.69 -7.98
C MET A 326 24.12 41.03 -8.63
N THR A 327 23.00 41.75 -8.70
CA THR A 327 21.79 41.29 -9.40
C THR A 327 22.02 41.14 -10.91
N ARG A 328 22.71 42.09 -11.54
CA ARG A 328 23.09 42.01 -12.96
C ARG A 328 24.01 40.82 -13.23
N ASP A 329 25.06 40.67 -12.43
CA ASP A 329 26.05 39.61 -12.62
C ASP A 329 25.42 38.23 -12.39
N GLY A 330 24.61 38.10 -11.32
CA GLY A 330 23.82 36.89 -11.07
C GLY A 330 22.87 36.57 -12.22
N ALA A 331 22.19 37.58 -12.79
CA ALA A 331 21.33 37.39 -13.96
C ALA A 331 22.12 37.05 -15.24
N ALA A 332 23.36 37.55 -15.39
CA ALA A 332 24.25 37.22 -16.50
C ALA A 332 24.71 35.76 -16.43
N ASP A 333 25.13 35.30 -15.25
CA ASP A 333 25.52 33.92 -14.99
C ASP A 333 24.33 32.97 -15.14
N GLU A 334 23.15 33.35 -14.63
CA GLU A 334 21.90 32.60 -14.84
C GLU A 334 21.55 32.52 -16.32
N SER A 335 21.69 33.61 -17.08
CA SER A 335 21.45 33.63 -18.53
C SER A 335 22.43 32.73 -19.29
N ASN A 336 23.72 32.76 -18.94
CA ASN A 336 24.75 31.96 -19.60
C ASN A 336 24.56 30.47 -19.29
N THR A 337 24.37 30.12 -18.02
CA THR A 337 24.11 28.74 -17.58
C THR A 337 22.82 28.19 -18.17
N ALA A 338 21.74 28.98 -18.18
CA ALA A 338 20.49 28.59 -18.84
C ALA A 338 20.66 28.42 -20.35
N SER A 339 21.52 29.22 -20.99
CA SER A 339 21.84 29.07 -22.41
C SER A 339 22.61 27.79 -22.69
N GLU A 340 23.72 27.54 -22.00
CA GLU A 340 24.50 26.31 -22.13
C GLU A 340 23.66 25.06 -21.85
N HIS A 341 22.81 25.12 -20.81
CA HIS A 341 21.92 24.03 -20.45
C HIS A 341 20.89 23.74 -21.55
N ALA A 342 20.23 24.78 -22.09
CA ALA A 342 19.28 24.63 -23.18
C ALA A 342 19.95 24.12 -24.47
N GLU A 343 21.16 24.59 -24.79
CA GLU A 343 21.91 24.12 -25.96
C GLU A 343 22.33 22.66 -25.83
N ARG A 344 22.78 22.25 -24.63
CA ARG A 344 23.15 20.86 -24.33
C ARG A 344 21.96 19.93 -24.48
N LEU A 345 20.84 20.23 -23.83
CA LEU A 345 19.62 19.41 -23.91
C LEU A 345 19.09 19.33 -25.34
N ARG A 346 19.09 20.45 -26.07
CA ARG A 346 18.72 20.47 -27.49
C ARG A 346 19.66 19.65 -28.38
N GLY A 347 20.95 19.59 -28.04
CA GLY A 347 21.95 18.78 -28.74
C GLY A 347 21.81 17.28 -28.49
N GLU A 348 21.33 16.90 -27.31
CA GLU A 348 21.08 15.50 -26.90
C GLU A 348 19.80 14.92 -27.54
N LEU A 349 18.86 15.76 -27.99
CA LEU A 349 17.61 15.33 -28.63
C LEU A 349 17.81 14.70 -30.01
N GLN A 350 17.21 13.52 -30.22
CA GLN A 350 17.06 12.88 -31.52
C GLN A 350 15.60 12.49 -31.78
N PRO A 351 14.97 12.94 -32.89
CA PRO A 351 15.48 13.82 -33.94
C PRO A 351 15.73 15.27 -33.45
N LYS A 352 16.42 16.09 -34.26
CA LYS A 352 16.72 17.49 -33.91
C LYS A 352 15.43 18.34 -33.91
N TRP A 353 15.08 18.90 -32.76
CA TRP A 353 13.96 19.82 -32.61
C TRP A 353 14.41 21.27 -32.80
N SER A 354 13.61 22.06 -33.51
CA SER A 354 13.84 23.51 -33.63
C SER A 354 13.35 24.27 -32.41
N VAL A 355 13.93 25.45 -32.15
CA VAL A 355 13.54 26.32 -31.02
C VAL A 355 12.05 26.69 -31.08
N ASN A 356 11.52 26.95 -32.27
CA ASN A 356 10.10 27.28 -32.46
C ASN A 356 9.18 26.08 -32.15
N GLN A 357 9.60 24.86 -32.47
CA GLN A 357 8.83 23.65 -32.13
C GLN A 357 8.81 23.43 -30.62
N LEU A 358 9.95 23.57 -29.93
CA LEU A 358 10.01 23.46 -28.47
C LEU A 358 9.15 24.51 -27.77
N HIS A 359 9.10 25.73 -28.31
CA HIS A 359 8.25 26.79 -27.77
C HIS A 359 6.75 26.43 -27.85
N SER A 360 6.30 25.89 -29.00
CA SER A 360 4.89 25.54 -29.23
C SER A 360 4.36 24.39 -28.35
N ILE A 361 5.25 23.51 -27.86
CA ILE A 361 4.88 22.38 -27.01
C ILE A 361 4.41 22.86 -25.63
N THR A 362 5.05 23.89 -25.09
CA THR A 362 4.75 24.44 -23.76
C THR A 362 3.39 25.14 -23.72
N GLU A 363 2.90 25.61 -24.87
CA GLU A 363 1.60 26.29 -24.98
C GLU A 363 0.43 25.32 -25.18
N SER A 364 0.67 24.10 -25.67
CA SER A 364 -0.39 23.14 -26.05
C SER A 364 -0.35 21.86 -25.21
N GLY A 365 -0.97 21.88 -24.02
CA GLY A 365 -1.09 20.71 -23.12
C GLY A 365 -1.98 19.55 -23.62
N GLU A 366 -2.38 19.56 -24.89
CA GLU A 366 -3.18 18.52 -25.54
C GLU A 366 -2.32 17.33 -25.99
N LEU A 367 -1.12 17.60 -26.50
CA LEU A 367 -0.22 16.58 -27.05
C LEU A 367 0.26 15.57 -25.99
N HIS A 368 0.54 16.04 -24.77
CA HIS A 368 0.90 15.15 -23.65
C HIS A 368 -0.27 14.25 -23.21
N ARG A 369 -1.50 14.78 -23.23
CA ARG A 369 -2.71 14.01 -22.89
C ARG A 369 -3.00 12.93 -23.94
N GLU A 370 -2.82 13.25 -25.22
CA GLU A 370 -3.02 12.31 -26.33
C GLU A 370 -2.01 11.15 -26.27
N LEU A 371 -0.73 11.44 -26.05
CA LEU A 371 0.31 10.40 -25.85
C LEU A 371 0.01 9.55 -24.61
N GLY A 372 -0.42 10.19 -23.52
CA GLY A 372 -0.83 9.56 -22.27
C GLY A 372 -1.92 8.51 -22.46
N GLN A 373 -2.98 8.90 -23.15
CA GLN A 373 -4.15 8.07 -23.40
C GLN A 373 -3.80 6.89 -24.34
N ALA A 374 -3.11 7.15 -25.44
CA ALA A 374 -2.72 6.11 -26.41
C ALA A 374 -1.79 5.05 -25.78
N ALA A 375 -0.84 5.47 -24.94
CA ALA A 375 0.04 4.56 -24.20
C ALA A 375 -0.73 3.66 -23.21
N LYS A 376 -1.68 4.26 -22.47
CA LYS A 376 -2.51 3.54 -21.50
C LYS A 376 -3.37 2.48 -22.17
N ASP A 377 -4.06 2.86 -23.25
CA ASP A 377 -4.94 1.95 -23.99
C ASP A 377 -4.14 0.78 -24.62
N TYR A 378 -2.94 1.05 -25.14
CA TYR A 378 -2.06 0.00 -25.67
C TYR A 378 -1.51 -0.93 -24.58
N ARG A 379 -1.09 -0.39 -23.42
CA ARG A 379 -0.61 -1.17 -22.27
C ARG A 379 -1.71 -2.06 -21.69
N ASP A 380 -2.91 -1.54 -21.56
CA ASP A 380 -4.07 -2.28 -21.05
C ASP A 380 -4.46 -3.42 -21.98
N ALA A 381 -4.50 -3.18 -23.30
CA ALA A 381 -4.76 -4.21 -24.31
C ALA A 381 -3.71 -5.33 -24.27
N THR A 382 -2.42 -4.95 -24.22
CA THR A 382 -1.29 -5.90 -24.16
C THR A 382 -1.31 -6.73 -22.88
N THR A 383 -1.60 -6.12 -21.73
CA THR A 383 -1.69 -6.81 -20.43
C THR A 383 -2.85 -7.79 -20.40
N LYS A 384 -4.03 -7.39 -20.93
CA LYS A 384 -5.19 -8.29 -21.09
C LYS A 384 -4.85 -9.48 -21.98
N LEU A 385 -4.17 -9.26 -23.10
CA LEU A 385 -3.75 -10.33 -24.02
C LEU A 385 -2.78 -11.31 -23.35
N ASN A 386 -1.72 -10.82 -22.70
CA ASN A 386 -0.71 -11.67 -22.06
C ASN A 386 -1.30 -12.52 -20.91
N ASN A 387 -2.14 -11.92 -20.08
CA ASN A 387 -2.82 -12.62 -18.99
C ASN A 387 -3.77 -13.71 -19.54
N PHE A 388 -4.50 -13.40 -20.61
CA PHE A 388 -5.40 -14.36 -21.25
C PHE A 388 -4.63 -15.49 -21.95
N GLN A 389 -3.52 -15.19 -22.64
CA GLN A 389 -2.65 -16.19 -23.26
C GLN A 389 -2.07 -17.17 -22.22
N ARG A 390 -1.63 -16.69 -21.06
CA ARG A 390 -1.11 -17.56 -19.98
C ARG A 390 -2.18 -18.49 -19.43
N ARG A 391 -3.41 -17.99 -19.22
CA ARG A 391 -4.56 -18.80 -18.78
C ARG A 391 -4.96 -19.83 -19.84
N TYR A 392 -4.99 -19.43 -21.11
CA TYR A 392 -5.27 -20.32 -22.24
C TYR A 392 -4.24 -21.45 -22.33
N ARG A 393 -2.93 -21.15 -22.25
CA ARG A 393 -1.85 -22.15 -22.31
C ARG A 393 -1.97 -23.19 -21.20
N LYS A 394 -2.18 -22.75 -19.94
CA LYS A 394 -2.38 -23.66 -18.79
C LYS A 394 -3.65 -24.50 -18.90
N PHE A 395 -4.71 -23.97 -19.50
CA PHE A 395 -5.93 -24.74 -19.74
C PHE A 395 -5.74 -25.76 -20.87
N HIS A 396 -5.09 -25.36 -21.96
CA HIS A 396 -4.73 -26.22 -23.08
C HIS A 396 -3.86 -27.40 -22.65
N GLU A 397 -2.78 -27.17 -21.89
CA GLU A 397 -1.91 -28.24 -21.38
C GLU A 397 -2.67 -29.22 -20.47
N ARG A 398 -3.57 -28.74 -19.60
CA ARG A 398 -4.37 -29.60 -18.72
C ARG A 398 -5.35 -30.47 -19.50
N VAL A 399 -5.98 -29.93 -20.54
CA VAL A 399 -6.88 -30.69 -21.41
C VAL A 399 -6.09 -31.71 -22.23
N GLY A 400 -4.91 -31.34 -22.75
CA GLY A 400 -3.99 -32.25 -23.43
C GLY A 400 -3.61 -33.45 -22.56
N LYS A 401 -3.05 -33.23 -21.37
CA LYS A 401 -2.64 -34.31 -20.45
C LYS A 401 -3.78 -35.27 -20.09
N LYS A 402 -5.00 -34.75 -19.90
CA LYS A 402 -6.17 -35.59 -19.60
C LYS A 402 -6.62 -36.41 -20.80
N ASN A 403 -6.46 -35.86 -22.01
CA ASN A 403 -6.76 -36.57 -23.24
C ASN A 403 -5.72 -37.66 -23.53
N ASP A 404 -4.43 -37.35 -23.37
CA ASP A 404 -3.35 -38.30 -23.57
C ASP A 404 -3.44 -39.47 -22.56
N LEU A 405 -3.78 -39.18 -21.30
CA LEU A 405 -4.04 -40.20 -20.29
C LEU A 405 -5.25 -41.07 -20.62
N LEU A 406 -6.32 -40.48 -21.17
CA LEU A 406 -7.50 -41.22 -21.61
C LEU A 406 -7.17 -42.15 -22.79
N GLU A 407 -6.44 -41.65 -23.80
CA GLU A 407 -5.99 -42.42 -24.96
C GLU A 407 -5.03 -43.56 -24.55
N GLN A 408 -4.10 -43.28 -23.63
CA GLN A 408 -3.20 -44.30 -23.09
C GLN A 408 -3.97 -45.39 -22.34
N ARG A 409 -4.94 -45.02 -21.49
CA ARG A 409 -5.76 -45.98 -20.74
C ARG A 409 -6.67 -46.82 -21.63
N LEU A 410 -7.21 -46.23 -22.70
CA LEU A 410 -7.97 -46.97 -23.72
C LEU A 410 -7.10 -47.98 -24.47
N LYS A 411 -5.85 -47.59 -24.76
CA LYS A 411 -4.86 -48.47 -25.40
C LYS A 411 -4.40 -49.61 -24.47
N ASP A 412 -4.17 -49.33 -23.19
CA ASP A 412 -3.80 -50.34 -22.18
C ASP A 412 -4.91 -51.39 -21.98
N LEU A 413 -6.18 -51.00 -22.20
CA LEU A 413 -7.35 -51.86 -22.10
C LEU A 413 -7.78 -52.51 -23.44
N ASP A 414 -6.98 -52.32 -24.51
CA ASP A 414 -7.22 -52.82 -25.87
C ASP A 414 -8.63 -52.49 -26.41
N ALA A 415 -9.03 -51.22 -26.26
CA ALA A 415 -10.35 -50.74 -26.62
C ALA A 415 -10.29 -49.41 -27.40
N ASP A 416 -10.97 -49.34 -28.54
CA ASP A 416 -11.09 -48.09 -29.31
C ASP A 416 -12.14 -47.12 -28.69
N ALA A 417 -13.16 -47.68 -28.03
CA ALA A 417 -14.23 -46.92 -27.37
C ALA A 417 -14.65 -47.58 -26.04
N PRO A 418 -14.81 -46.81 -24.94
CA PRO A 418 -15.05 -47.37 -23.62
C PRO A 418 -16.47 -47.96 -23.45
N GLU A 419 -17.48 -47.47 -24.19
CA GLU A 419 -18.85 -47.99 -24.10
C GLU A 419 -19.00 -49.38 -24.76
N ASP A 420 -18.36 -49.58 -25.91
CA ASP A 420 -18.40 -50.86 -26.64
C ASP A 420 -17.63 -51.95 -25.88
N ALA A 421 -16.44 -51.62 -25.37
CA ALA A 421 -15.61 -52.54 -24.59
C ALA A 421 -16.25 -52.91 -23.24
N LEU A 422 -16.93 -51.97 -22.58
CA LEU A 422 -17.67 -52.25 -21.33
C LEU A 422 -18.81 -53.25 -21.57
N THR A 423 -19.49 -53.13 -22.71
CA THR A 423 -20.60 -54.01 -23.07
C THR A 423 -20.10 -55.43 -23.36
N ASP A 424 -18.95 -55.55 -24.02
CA ASP A 424 -18.30 -56.83 -24.29
C ASP A 424 -17.82 -57.53 -23.00
N SER A 425 -17.11 -56.84 -22.09
CA SER A 425 -16.70 -57.42 -20.80
C SER A 425 -17.89 -57.85 -19.94
N ARG A 426 -19.00 -57.09 -19.91
CA ARG A 426 -20.22 -57.48 -19.18
C ARG A 426 -20.86 -58.76 -19.73
N ASN A 427 -20.87 -58.93 -21.04
CA ASN A 427 -21.39 -60.15 -21.67
C ASN A 427 -20.51 -61.37 -21.36
N LYS A 428 -19.17 -61.20 -21.36
CA LYS A 428 -18.22 -62.25 -20.98
C LYS A 428 -18.41 -62.70 -19.53
N ILE A 429 -18.50 -61.74 -18.60
CA ILE A 429 -18.77 -62.01 -17.18
C ILE A 429 -20.06 -62.82 -17.00
N ALA A 430 -21.16 -62.42 -17.64
CA ALA A 430 -22.44 -63.11 -17.53
C ALA A 430 -22.38 -64.57 -18.01
N ILE A 431 -21.67 -64.84 -19.10
CA ILE A 431 -21.46 -66.20 -19.63
C ILE A 431 -20.60 -67.03 -18.66
N TRP A 432 -19.53 -66.44 -18.11
CA TRP A 432 -18.61 -67.14 -17.21
C TRP A 432 -19.21 -67.43 -15.83
N GLU A 433 -19.99 -66.49 -15.26
CA GLU A 433 -20.73 -66.72 -14.02
C GLU A 433 -21.76 -67.83 -14.18
N ARG A 434 -22.47 -67.87 -15.32
CA ARG A 434 -23.42 -68.94 -15.62
C ARG A 434 -22.73 -70.31 -15.75
N LEU A 435 -21.55 -70.35 -16.36
CA LEU A 435 -20.74 -71.57 -16.44
C LEU A 435 -20.26 -72.03 -15.07
N SER A 436 -19.78 -71.10 -14.23
CA SER A 436 -19.35 -71.38 -12.84
C SER A 436 -20.49 -71.95 -11.99
N GLU A 437 -21.70 -71.40 -12.11
CA GLU A 437 -22.90 -71.90 -11.42
C GLU A 437 -23.23 -73.34 -11.82
N LEU A 438 -23.20 -73.64 -13.12
CA LEU A 438 -23.50 -74.98 -13.63
C LEU A 438 -22.44 -76.01 -13.21
N LEU A 439 -21.15 -75.65 -13.28
CA LEU A 439 -20.05 -76.50 -12.80
C LEU A 439 -20.18 -76.80 -11.29
N GLN A 440 -20.56 -75.80 -10.48
CA GLN A 440 -20.79 -76.01 -9.06
C GLN A 440 -21.95 -76.99 -8.82
N ARG A 441 -23.08 -76.81 -9.52
CA ARG A 441 -24.22 -77.72 -9.42
C ARG A 441 -23.83 -79.14 -9.83
N GLU A 442 -23.13 -79.31 -10.95
CA GLU A 442 -22.66 -80.62 -11.40
C GLU A 442 -21.77 -81.30 -10.36
N SER A 443 -20.83 -80.58 -9.73
CA SER A 443 -19.95 -81.14 -8.70
C SER A 443 -20.70 -81.67 -7.47
N ILE A 444 -21.73 -80.93 -7.02
CA ILE A 444 -22.58 -81.32 -5.87
C ILE A 444 -23.36 -82.59 -6.20
N TRP A 445 -23.98 -82.64 -7.38
CA TRP A 445 -24.73 -83.82 -7.82
C TRP A 445 -23.82 -85.00 -8.08
N SER A 446 -22.60 -84.78 -8.59
CA SER A 446 -21.60 -85.85 -8.73
C SER A 446 -21.17 -86.43 -7.39
N GLN A 447 -21.01 -85.60 -6.35
CA GLN A 447 -20.68 -86.08 -5.01
C GLN A 447 -21.86 -86.84 -4.38
N ARG A 448 -23.09 -86.36 -4.57
CA ARG A 448 -24.30 -87.05 -4.10
C ARG A 448 -24.45 -88.42 -4.77
N ALA A 449 -24.38 -88.48 -6.10
CA ALA A 449 -24.44 -89.75 -6.83
C ALA A 449 -23.34 -90.73 -6.38
N LYS A 450 -22.09 -90.27 -6.17
CA LYS A 450 -21.02 -91.12 -5.60
C LYS A 450 -21.36 -91.62 -4.20
N THR A 451 -21.88 -90.75 -3.34
CA THR A 451 -22.23 -91.08 -1.95
C THR A 451 -23.38 -92.09 -1.88
N SER A 452 -24.46 -91.84 -2.62
CA SER A 452 -25.61 -92.74 -2.76
C SER A 452 -25.18 -94.09 -3.34
N ARG A 453 -24.24 -94.11 -4.29
CA ARG A 453 -23.66 -95.35 -4.84
C ARG A 453 -22.89 -96.14 -3.79
N THR A 454 -22.03 -95.49 -3.01
CA THR A 454 -21.35 -96.14 -1.88
C THR A 454 -22.30 -96.59 -0.77
N GLN A 455 -23.40 -95.88 -0.52
CA GLN A 455 -24.42 -96.29 0.44
C GLN A 455 -25.19 -97.52 -0.05
N LEU A 456 -25.51 -97.57 -1.34
CA LEU A 456 -26.16 -98.72 -1.97
C LEU A 456 -25.23 -99.94 -1.95
N ASP A 457 -23.95 -99.78 -2.27
CA ASP A 457 -22.97 -100.86 -2.21
C ASP A 457 -22.79 -101.38 -0.77
N ARG A 458 -22.77 -100.50 0.25
CA ARG A 458 -22.75 -100.90 1.67
C ARG A 458 -24.02 -101.60 2.12
N LEU A 459 -25.19 -101.09 1.74
CA LEU A 459 -26.48 -101.74 2.03
C LEU A 459 -26.52 -103.14 1.42
N ARG A 460 -25.97 -103.30 0.21
CA ARG A 460 -25.90 -104.60 -0.46
C ARG A 460 -24.99 -105.61 0.27
N GLU A 461 -23.95 -105.14 0.96
CA GLU A 461 -23.05 -105.96 1.77
C GLU A 461 -23.58 -106.22 3.20
N GLU A 462 -24.30 -105.28 3.83
CA GLU A 462 -24.80 -105.41 5.21
C GLU A 462 -26.15 -106.17 5.33
N LEU A 463 -26.91 -106.32 4.24
CA LEU A 463 -28.26 -106.93 4.25
C LEU A 463 -28.26 -108.44 3.93
N GLU A 464 -27.19 -109.18 4.26
CA GLU A 464 -27.23 -110.65 4.30
C GLU A 464 -27.98 -111.13 5.56
N ILE A 465 -28.93 -112.05 5.41
CA ILE A 465 -29.66 -112.63 6.55
C ILE A 465 -28.62 -113.30 7.48
N PRO A 466 -28.51 -112.91 8.76
CA PRO A 466 -27.50 -113.46 9.66
C PRO A 466 -27.53 -115.00 9.71
N GLU A 467 -26.37 -115.66 9.63
CA GLU A 467 -26.29 -117.14 9.56
C GLU A 467 -27.03 -117.85 10.71
N TRP A 468 -27.05 -117.24 11.91
CA TRP A 468 -27.79 -117.78 13.07
C TRP A 468 -29.31 -117.80 12.84
N MET A 469 -29.84 -116.88 12.02
CA MET A 469 -31.27 -116.80 11.72
C MET A 469 -31.70 -117.90 10.75
N TYR A 470 -30.83 -118.33 9.83
CA TYR A 470 -31.03 -119.56 9.05
C TYR A 470 -31.06 -120.79 9.95
N TRP A 471 -30.22 -120.83 10.99
CA TRP A 471 -30.26 -121.87 12.03
C TRP A 471 -31.58 -121.87 12.81
N VAL A 472 -32.10 -120.69 13.19
CA VAL A 472 -33.40 -120.56 13.84
C VAL A 472 -34.54 -121.02 12.92
N PHE A 473 -34.56 -120.60 11.65
CA PHE A 473 -35.51 -121.10 10.67
C PHE A 473 -35.40 -122.62 10.51
N GLY A 474 -34.18 -123.16 10.48
CA GLY A 474 -33.91 -124.60 10.45
C GLY A 474 -34.49 -125.33 11.66
N ILE A 475 -34.24 -124.85 12.88
CA ILE A 475 -34.75 -125.45 14.13
C ILE A 475 -36.28 -125.47 14.15
N PHE A 476 -36.95 -124.36 13.80
CA PHE A 476 -38.41 -124.32 13.80
C PHE A 476 -39.03 -125.21 12.72
N THR A 477 -38.39 -125.33 11.55
CA THR A 477 -38.86 -126.18 10.46
C THR A 477 -38.65 -127.67 10.76
N VAL A 478 -37.45 -128.03 11.27
CA VAL A 478 -37.12 -129.41 11.66
C VAL A 478 -37.91 -129.82 12.90
N GLY A 479 -37.99 -128.97 13.92
CA GLY A 479 -38.79 -129.20 15.12
C GLY A 479 -40.27 -129.37 14.80
N GLY A 480 -40.83 -128.52 13.92
CA GLY A 480 -42.19 -128.68 13.43
C GLY A 480 -42.41 -129.98 12.64
N GLY A 481 -41.45 -130.36 11.79
CA GLY A 481 -41.45 -131.63 11.08
C GLY A 481 -41.38 -132.85 12.02
N VAL A 482 -40.56 -132.79 13.07
CA VAL A 482 -40.47 -133.84 14.11
C VAL A 482 -41.78 -133.96 14.89
N PHE A 483 -42.41 -132.84 15.27
CA PHE A 483 -43.72 -132.87 15.92
C PHE A 483 -44.82 -133.40 14.99
N MET A 484 -44.79 -133.03 13.71
CA MET A 484 -45.71 -133.58 12.71
C MET A 484 -45.50 -135.09 12.52
N LEU A 485 -44.25 -135.55 12.43
CA LEU A 485 -43.89 -136.95 12.28
C LEU A 485 -44.27 -137.76 13.54
N MET A 486 -44.03 -137.21 14.74
CA MET A 486 -44.49 -137.76 16.02
C MET A 486 -46.02 -137.86 16.06
N GLY A 487 -46.73 -136.85 15.56
CA GLY A 487 -48.18 -136.88 15.45
C GLY A 487 -48.69 -137.96 14.49
N ILE A 488 -48.04 -138.13 13.35
CA ILE A 488 -48.37 -139.16 12.34
C ILE A 488 -48.01 -140.56 12.84
N ILE A 489 -46.85 -140.74 13.49
CA ILE A 489 -46.43 -142.01 14.09
C ILE A 489 -47.36 -142.39 15.25
N ALA A 490 -47.75 -141.45 16.10
CA ALA A 490 -48.74 -141.67 17.15
C ALA A 490 -50.10 -142.09 16.55
N ALA A 491 -50.52 -141.46 15.43
CA ALA A 491 -51.76 -141.83 14.74
C ALA A 491 -51.68 -143.24 14.11
N ILE A 492 -50.58 -143.59 13.43
CA ILE A 492 -50.39 -144.88 12.75
C ILE A 492 -50.12 -146.04 13.73
N SER A 493 -49.43 -145.79 14.86
CA SER A 493 -49.16 -146.84 15.87
C SER A 493 -50.44 -147.37 16.56
N SER A 494 -51.55 -146.63 16.47
CA SER A 494 -52.84 -147.05 16.99
C SER A 494 -53.56 -148.11 16.12
N SER A 495 -53.06 -148.41 14.90
CA SER A 495 -53.73 -149.32 13.94
C SER A 495 -53.07 -150.71 13.79
N LEU A 496 -52.05 -151.07 14.58
CA LEU A 496 -51.29 -152.32 14.43
C LEU A 496 -51.05 -153.01 15.79
N THR A 497 -52.03 -153.78 16.27
CA THR A 497 -51.83 -154.83 17.30
C THR A 497 -53.02 -155.81 17.29
N GLU A 498 -52.82 -157.02 16.73
CA GLU A 498 -53.71 -158.18 16.82
C GLU A 498 -53.09 -159.23 17.76
N ASN A 499 -53.92 -159.84 18.63
CA ASN A 499 -53.69 -160.86 19.68
C ASN A 499 -53.15 -160.36 21.05
N GLY A 500 -53.92 -160.17 22.12
CA GLY A 500 -55.34 -160.37 22.42
C GLY A 500 -55.62 -160.02 23.91
N THR A 501 -56.86 -159.61 24.21
CA THR A 501 -57.44 -159.14 25.50
C THR A 501 -57.23 -157.67 25.89
N THR A 502 -58.06 -156.82 25.28
CA THR A 502 -58.39 -155.45 25.70
C THR A 502 -59.64 -155.46 26.59
N ILE A 503 -59.51 -155.01 27.84
CA ILE A 503 -60.62 -154.73 28.76
C ILE A 503 -60.69 -153.20 28.94
N PHE A 504 -61.42 -152.56 28.02
CA PHE A 504 -62.03 -151.21 28.04
C PHE A 504 -61.22 -149.97 28.50
N GLY A 505 -60.87 -149.08 27.54
CA GLY A 505 -60.59 -147.65 27.79
C GLY A 505 -59.89 -146.92 26.62
N PHE A 506 -60.57 -145.97 25.99
CA PHE A 506 -60.19 -145.14 24.81
C PHE A 506 -58.72 -144.65 24.75
N SER A 507 -58.09 -144.71 23.56
CA SER A 507 -56.68 -144.33 23.36
C SER A 507 -56.47 -142.81 23.32
N THR A 508 -55.84 -142.29 24.38
CA THR A 508 -55.37 -140.91 24.60
C THR A 508 -54.37 -140.43 23.53
N ASN A 509 -53.87 -141.34 22.68
CA ASN A 509 -52.80 -141.08 21.73
C ASN A 509 -53.24 -140.26 20.50
N PHE A 510 -54.52 -140.27 20.12
CA PHE A 510 -54.99 -139.54 18.93
C PHE A 510 -55.02 -138.01 19.15
N PHE A 511 -55.54 -137.55 20.29
CA PHE A 511 -55.60 -136.13 20.62
C PHE A 511 -54.20 -135.52 20.80
N VAL A 512 -53.30 -136.28 21.44
CA VAL A 512 -51.91 -135.87 21.63
C VAL A 512 -51.21 -135.77 20.26
N GLY A 513 -51.43 -136.71 19.35
CA GLY A 513 -50.92 -136.63 17.98
C GLY A 513 -51.46 -135.44 17.19
N GLY A 514 -52.74 -135.12 17.35
CA GLY A 514 -53.38 -133.96 16.74
C GLY A 514 -52.80 -132.61 17.20
N ILE A 515 -52.50 -132.47 18.50
CA ILE A 515 -51.87 -131.25 19.05
C ILE A 515 -50.46 -131.07 18.50
N TYR A 516 -49.65 -132.14 18.45
CA TYR A 516 -48.30 -132.07 17.90
C TYR A 516 -48.29 -131.70 16.40
N LEU A 517 -49.26 -132.18 15.62
CA LEU A 517 -49.39 -131.82 14.22
C LEU A 517 -49.76 -130.33 14.02
N LEU A 518 -50.64 -129.79 14.87
CA LEU A 518 -51.04 -128.37 14.83
C LEU A 518 -49.90 -127.45 15.29
N LEU A 519 -49.13 -127.87 16.28
CA LEU A 519 -47.93 -127.16 16.75
C LEU A 519 -46.84 -127.15 15.66
N GLY A 520 -46.69 -128.27 14.94
CA GLY A 520 -45.76 -128.36 13.80
C GLY A 520 -46.12 -127.43 12.64
N LEU A 521 -47.40 -127.37 12.26
CA LEU A 521 -47.90 -126.49 11.20
C LEU A 521 -47.74 -125.00 11.54
N THR A 522 -48.01 -124.61 12.79
CA THR A 522 -47.89 -123.21 13.23
C THR A 522 -46.43 -122.75 13.29
N CYS A 523 -45.51 -123.60 13.77
CA CYS A 523 -44.08 -123.33 13.74
C CYS A 523 -43.53 -123.16 12.31
N GLY A 524 -43.94 -124.03 11.38
CA GLY A 524 -43.54 -123.93 9.97
C GLY A 524 -44.08 -122.67 9.28
N ALA A 525 -45.35 -122.31 9.52
CA ALA A 525 -45.96 -121.11 8.94
C ALA A 525 -45.32 -119.81 9.45
N LEU A 526 -44.94 -119.74 10.74
CA LEU A 526 -44.29 -118.57 11.31
C LEU A 526 -42.88 -118.36 10.72
N ALA A 527 -42.11 -119.44 10.54
CA ALA A 527 -40.79 -119.38 9.93
C ALA A 527 -40.83 -118.85 8.48
N LEU A 528 -41.78 -119.32 7.66
CA LEU A 528 -41.94 -118.84 6.27
C LEU A 528 -42.38 -117.38 6.20
N LYS A 529 -43.27 -116.94 7.11
CA LYS A 529 -43.75 -115.55 7.15
C LYS A 529 -42.69 -114.57 7.64
N MET A 530 -41.85 -114.98 8.59
CA MET A 530 -40.68 -114.18 9.00
C MET A 530 -39.69 -114.05 7.85
N LYS A 531 -39.37 -115.15 7.15
CA LYS A 531 -38.47 -115.12 5.99
C LYS A 531 -38.96 -114.17 4.91
N SER A 532 -40.24 -114.24 4.51
CA SER A 532 -40.77 -113.37 3.46
C SER A 532 -40.86 -111.90 3.85
N HIS A 533 -41.11 -111.58 5.12
CA HIS A 533 -41.13 -110.19 5.59
C HIS A 533 -39.74 -109.55 5.56
N TYR A 534 -38.70 -110.30 5.94
CA TYR A 534 -37.31 -109.82 5.87
C TYR A 534 -36.84 -109.67 4.42
N GLU A 535 -37.10 -110.65 3.54
CA GLU A 535 -36.73 -110.55 2.12
C GLU A 535 -37.41 -109.35 1.43
N LEU A 536 -38.70 -109.10 1.69
CA LEU A 536 -39.42 -107.96 1.11
C LEU A 536 -38.95 -106.60 1.67
N ALA A 537 -38.55 -106.53 2.94
CA ALA A 537 -38.01 -105.31 3.53
C ALA A 537 -36.63 -104.95 2.95
N ILE A 538 -35.79 -105.94 2.69
CA ILE A 538 -34.48 -105.79 2.06
C ILE A 538 -34.64 -105.32 0.59
N GLU A 539 -35.52 -105.97 -0.16
CA GLU A 539 -35.74 -105.66 -1.59
C GLU A 539 -36.29 -104.24 -1.78
N ASN A 540 -37.27 -103.82 -0.97
CA ASN A 540 -37.78 -102.45 -1.01
C ASN A 540 -36.72 -101.39 -0.64
N ALA A 541 -35.88 -101.67 0.37
CA ALA A 541 -34.82 -100.74 0.77
C ALA A 541 -33.73 -100.58 -0.31
N LEU A 542 -33.36 -101.68 -0.99
CA LEU A 542 -32.42 -101.65 -2.11
C LEU A 542 -33.01 -100.97 -3.34
N GLU A 543 -34.26 -101.25 -3.72
CA GLU A 543 -34.91 -100.61 -4.86
C GLU A 543 -35.05 -99.09 -4.68
N ASP A 544 -35.41 -98.62 -3.49
CA ASP A 544 -35.59 -97.19 -3.23
C ASP A 544 -34.26 -96.42 -3.30
N GLN A 545 -33.18 -97.01 -2.78
CA GLN A 545 -31.83 -96.48 -2.93
C GLN A 545 -31.32 -96.54 -4.38
N GLN A 546 -31.71 -97.55 -5.15
CA GLN A 546 -31.35 -97.64 -6.56
C GLN A 546 -32.06 -96.60 -7.43
N ARG A 547 -33.33 -96.31 -7.14
CA ARG A 547 -34.09 -95.26 -7.84
C ARG A 547 -33.55 -93.86 -7.56
N THR A 548 -33.19 -93.58 -6.30
CA THR A 548 -32.57 -92.30 -5.93
C THR A 548 -31.22 -92.12 -6.63
N LEU A 549 -30.36 -93.13 -6.66
CA LEU A 549 -29.11 -93.07 -7.43
C LEU A 549 -29.33 -92.81 -8.92
N GLN A 550 -30.33 -93.45 -9.55
CA GLN A 550 -30.64 -93.22 -10.97
C GLN A 550 -31.12 -91.80 -11.26
N GLN A 551 -31.92 -91.20 -10.37
CA GLN A 551 -32.36 -89.81 -10.49
C GLN A 551 -31.19 -88.83 -10.35
N GLU A 552 -30.28 -89.09 -9.39
CA GLU A 552 -29.08 -88.28 -9.19
C GLU A 552 -28.11 -88.39 -10.39
N GLU A 553 -27.93 -89.59 -10.97
CA GLU A 553 -27.10 -89.75 -12.16
C GLU A 553 -27.74 -89.12 -13.42
N ALA A 554 -29.07 -89.14 -13.56
CA ALA A 554 -29.76 -88.53 -14.68
C ALA A 554 -29.63 -86.99 -14.65
N THR A 555 -29.86 -86.37 -13.49
CA THR A 555 -29.69 -84.92 -13.29
C THR A 555 -28.24 -84.48 -13.49
N GLN A 556 -27.26 -85.31 -13.07
CA GLN A 556 -25.85 -85.04 -13.38
C GLN A 556 -25.57 -85.04 -14.89
N ARG A 557 -26.14 -85.99 -15.65
CA ARG A 557 -25.94 -86.06 -17.12
C ARG A 557 -26.56 -84.86 -17.85
N GLU A 558 -27.73 -84.42 -17.41
CA GLU A 558 -28.40 -83.23 -17.95
C GLU A 558 -27.55 -81.98 -17.72
N LEU A 559 -27.03 -81.77 -16.50
CA LEU A 559 -26.13 -80.66 -16.19
C LEU A 559 -24.84 -80.67 -17.02
N LYS A 560 -24.26 -81.86 -17.28
CA LYS A 560 -23.09 -81.98 -18.18
C LYS A 560 -23.42 -81.60 -19.62
N ALA A 561 -24.60 -81.97 -20.11
CA ALA A 561 -25.04 -81.59 -21.45
C ALA A 561 -25.23 -80.06 -21.59
N ASP A 562 -25.80 -79.41 -20.57
CA ASP A 562 -25.96 -77.95 -20.52
C ASP A 562 -24.61 -77.21 -20.49
N ILE A 563 -23.64 -77.73 -19.71
CA ILE A 563 -22.26 -77.21 -19.69
C ILE A 563 -21.61 -77.34 -21.07
N ASP A 564 -21.69 -78.52 -21.69
CA ASP A 564 -21.13 -78.77 -23.02
C ASP A 564 -21.78 -77.89 -24.11
N GLN A 565 -23.08 -77.63 -24.02
CA GLN A 565 -23.79 -76.75 -24.94
C GLN A 565 -23.31 -75.30 -24.80
N LEU A 566 -23.13 -74.80 -23.57
CA LEU A 566 -22.61 -73.45 -23.32
C LEU A 566 -21.16 -73.31 -23.80
N LEU A 567 -20.30 -74.30 -23.55
CA LEU A 567 -18.91 -74.33 -24.02
C LEU A 567 -18.81 -74.33 -25.54
N ARG A 568 -19.72 -75.01 -26.25
CA ARG A 568 -19.78 -75.01 -27.73
C ARG A 568 -20.31 -73.71 -28.33
N SER A 569 -21.14 -72.98 -27.59
CA SER A 569 -21.68 -71.67 -28.01
C SER A 569 -20.75 -70.49 -27.69
N GLY A 570 -19.79 -70.69 -26.77
CA GLY A 570 -18.84 -69.68 -26.32
C GLY A 570 -17.49 -69.68 -27.05
N ASN A 571 -16.71 -68.61 -26.85
CA ASN A 571 -15.38 -68.41 -27.44
C ASN A 571 -14.38 -69.56 -27.17
N SER A 572 -13.43 -69.75 -28.08
CA SER A 572 -12.41 -70.84 -28.07
C SER A 572 -11.58 -70.97 -26.78
N GLN A 573 -11.48 -69.93 -25.96
CA GLN A 573 -10.79 -69.96 -24.66
C GLN A 573 -11.52 -70.83 -23.62
N LEU A 574 -12.86 -70.96 -23.72
CA LEU A 574 -13.67 -71.75 -22.79
C LEU A 574 -13.49 -73.26 -22.95
N LEU A 575 -13.03 -73.74 -24.12
CA LEU A 575 -12.85 -75.16 -24.42
C LEU A 575 -11.77 -75.88 -23.60
N SER A 576 -10.93 -75.13 -22.89
CA SER A 576 -9.84 -75.67 -22.05
C SER A 576 -10.24 -75.91 -20.59
N ILE A 577 -11.44 -75.46 -20.19
CA ILE A 577 -11.87 -75.48 -18.80
C ILE A 577 -12.54 -76.82 -18.49
N THR A 578 -11.92 -77.58 -17.59
CA THR A 578 -12.44 -78.85 -17.08
C THR A 578 -13.00 -78.65 -15.66
N PRO A 579 -13.84 -79.57 -15.15
CA PRO A 579 -14.37 -79.48 -13.79
C PRO A 579 -13.29 -79.39 -12.68
N ASP A 580 -12.07 -79.86 -12.96
CA ASP A 580 -10.94 -79.81 -12.01
C ASP A 580 -10.21 -78.46 -11.97
N ASN A 581 -10.35 -77.58 -12.98
CA ASN A 581 -9.68 -76.26 -13.06
C ASN A 581 -10.65 -75.11 -12.74
N ARG A 582 -11.50 -75.27 -11.72
CA ARG A 582 -12.50 -74.28 -11.33
C ARG A 582 -11.89 -72.97 -10.83
N ASP A 583 -10.76 -73.05 -10.13
CA ASP A 583 -10.12 -71.87 -9.54
C ASP A 583 -9.60 -70.92 -10.64
N ASP A 584 -9.16 -71.45 -11.79
CA ASP A 584 -8.76 -70.65 -12.95
C ASP A 584 -9.93 -69.83 -13.53
N LEU A 585 -11.14 -70.38 -13.55
CA LEU A 585 -12.34 -69.66 -14.02
C LEU A 585 -12.75 -68.54 -13.06
N LEU A 586 -12.59 -68.74 -11.74
CA LEU A 586 -12.87 -67.70 -10.75
C LEU A 586 -11.86 -66.55 -10.84
N VAL A 587 -10.59 -66.84 -11.12
CA VAL A 587 -9.57 -65.83 -11.38
C VAL A 587 -9.91 -65.03 -12.64
N LEU A 588 -10.26 -65.69 -13.76
CA LEU A 588 -10.66 -65.01 -14.99
C LEU A 588 -11.90 -64.12 -14.80
N ILE A 589 -12.92 -64.59 -14.06
CA ILE A 589 -14.10 -63.79 -13.70
C ILE A 589 -13.68 -62.55 -12.90
N SER A 590 -12.77 -62.70 -11.94
CA SER A 590 -12.29 -61.56 -11.14
C SER A 590 -11.49 -60.54 -11.96
N GLU A 591 -10.62 -61.00 -12.87
CA GLU A 591 -9.83 -60.13 -13.74
C GLU A 591 -10.71 -59.34 -14.72
N GLU A 592 -11.74 -59.98 -15.31
CA GLU A 592 -12.67 -59.26 -16.19
C GLU A 592 -13.65 -58.37 -15.42
N HIS A 593 -14.00 -58.69 -14.17
CA HIS A 593 -14.74 -57.75 -13.29
C HIS A 593 -13.92 -56.50 -12.98
N GLU A 594 -12.62 -56.65 -12.68
CA GLU A 594 -11.71 -55.52 -12.50
C GLU A 594 -11.61 -54.68 -13.78
N ARG A 595 -11.45 -55.33 -14.95
CA ARG A 595 -11.45 -54.66 -16.26
C ARG A 595 -12.76 -53.91 -16.53
N ALA A 596 -13.91 -54.52 -16.26
CA ALA A 596 -15.22 -53.89 -16.44
C ALA A 596 -15.44 -52.72 -15.46
N ALA A 597 -14.94 -52.83 -14.22
CA ALA A 597 -14.99 -51.75 -13.24
C ALA A 597 -14.14 -50.54 -13.68
N GLU A 598 -12.95 -50.77 -14.24
CA GLU A 598 -12.12 -49.71 -14.82
C GLU A 598 -12.77 -49.06 -16.06
N LEU A 599 -13.27 -49.88 -16.99
CA LEU A 599 -13.97 -49.41 -18.19
C LEU A 599 -15.22 -48.57 -17.85
N SER A 600 -15.93 -48.89 -16.77
CA SER A 600 -17.16 -48.17 -16.37
C SER A 600 -16.92 -46.70 -15.96
N ARG A 601 -15.68 -46.36 -15.59
CA ARG A 601 -15.29 -45.01 -15.15
C ARG A 601 -14.84 -44.12 -16.31
N LEU A 602 -14.47 -44.69 -17.45
CA LEU A 602 -13.89 -43.97 -18.59
C LEU A 602 -14.90 -43.13 -19.41
N PRO A 603 -16.19 -43.51 -19.60
CA PRO A 603 -17.15 -42.70 -20.35
C PRO A 603 -17.39 -41.31 -19.73
N GLU A 604 -17.46 -41.22 -18.40
CA GLU A 604 -17.61 -39.94 -17.69
C GLU A 604 -16.38 -39.05 -17.88
N VAL A 605 -15.18 -39.65 -17.90
CA VAL A 605 -13.92 -38.94 -18.17
C VAL A 605 -13.86 -38.46 -19.62
N GLN A 606 -14.27 -39.28 -20.59
CA GLN A 606 -14.35 -38.92 -22.01
C GLN A 606 -15.30 -37.76 -22.26
N GLN A 607 -16.49 -37.77 -21.64
CA GLN A 607 -17.47 -36.68 -21.75
C GLN A 607 -16.92 -35.36 -21.15
N ARG A 608 -16.22 -35.44 -20.02
CA ARG A 608 -15.57 -34.27 -19.40
C ARG A 608 -14.45 -33.70 -20.28
N VAL A 609 -13.68 -34.55 -20.96
CA VAL A 609 -12.63 -34.11 -21.91
C VAL A 609 -13.26 -33.45 -23.15
N GLN A 610 -14.34 -34.00 -23.69
CA GLN A 610 -15.12 -33.43 -24.80
C GLN A 610 -15.64 -32.02 -24.47
N LEU A 611 -16.31 -31.84 -23.32
CA LEU A 611 -16.79 -30.53 -22.86
C LEU A 611 -15.65 -29.52 -22.66
N ALA A 612 -14.49 -29.98 -22.18
CA ALA A 612 -13.31 -29.13 -22.03
C ALA A 612 -12.72 -28.70 -23.39
N ARG A 613 -12.78 -29.54 -24.43
CA ARG A 613 -12.36 -29.19 -25.80
C ARG A 613 -13.26 -28.11 -26.42
N VAL A 614 -14.57 -28.18 -26.21
CA VAL A 614 -15.51 -27.12 -26.67
C VAL A 614 -15.17 -25.79 -26.01
N LYS A 615 -15.00 -25.76 -24.68
CA LYS A 615 -14.55 -24.54 -23.97
C LYS A 615 -13.20 -24.03 -24.47
N LEU A 616 -12.28 -24.91 -24.86
CA LEU A 616 -10.98 -24.53 -25.43
C LEU A 616 -11.13 -23.81 -26.77
N SER A 617 -12.08 -24.23 -27.63
CA SER A 617 -12.38 -23.51 -28.87
C SER A 617 -12.95 -22.11 -28.65
N GLU A 618 -13.85 -21.92 -27.68
CA GLU A 618 -14.38 -20.60 -27.32
C GLU A 618 -13.28 -19.67 -26.79
N LEU A 619 -12.41 -20.18 -25.92
CA LEU A 619 -11.26 -19.43 -25.41
C LEU A 619 -10.29 -19.05 -26.55
N ARG A 620 -10.12 -19.92 -27.56
CA ARG A 620 -9.30 -19.62 -28.74
C ARG A 620 -9.88 -18.48 -29.57
N GLN A 621 -11.20 -18.42 -29.73
CA GLN A 621 -11.88 -17.33 -30.43
C GLN A 621 -11.73 -16.00 -29.67
N LYS A 622 -11.92 -16.01 -28.35
CA LYS A 622 -11.67 -14.84 -27.50
C LYS A 622 -10.22 -14.35 -27.57
N LEU A 623 -9.26 -15.28 -27.62
CA LEU A 623 -7.84 -14.94 -27.79
C LEU A 623 -7.59 -14.18 -29.11
N ARG A 624 -8.20 -14.62 -30.23
CA ARG A 624 -8.09 -13.91 -31.51
C ARG A 624 -8.70 -12.51 -31.45
N GLY A 625 -9.84 -12.34 -30.78
CA GLY A 625 -10.46 -11.02 -30.58
C GLY A 625 -9.56 -10.06 -29.80
N LEU A 626 -8.93 -10.54 -28.72
CA LEU A 626 -7.97 -9.75 -27.95
C LEU A 626 -6.70 -9.40 -28.75
N GLN A 627 -6.23 -10.28 -29.63
CA GLN A 627 -5.12 -9.98 -30.54
C GLN A 627 -5.47 -8.85 -31.50
N GLN A 628 -6.63 -8.91 -32.15
CA GLN A 628 -7.09 -7.85 -33.07
C GLN A 628 -7.27 -6.50 -32.36
N GLN A 629 -7.79 -6.50 -31.14
CA GLN A 629 -7.91 -5.28 -30.34
C GLN A 629 -6.52 -4.71 -30.01
N THR A 630 -5.57 -5.55 -29.60
CA THR A 630 -4.19 -5.12 -29.30
C THR A 630 -3.50 -4.54 -30.54
N ASP A 631 -3.70 -5.14 -31.72
CA ASP A 631 -3.17 -4.62 -32.97
C ASP A 631 -3.78 -3.25 -33.34
N THR A 632 -5.05 -3.02 -33.00
CA THR A 632 -5.73 -1.75 -33.24
C THR A 632 -5.19 -0.64 -32.33
N GLU A 633 -5.05 -0.92 -31.03
CA GLU A 633 -4.46 0.04 -30.08
C GLU A 633 -2.97 0.28 -30.38
N ARG A 634 -2.23 -0.72 -30.87
CA ARG A 634 -0.86 -0.54 -31.35
C ARG A 634 -0.77 0.46 -32.50
N ARG A 635 -1.71 0.43 -33.44
CA ARG A 635 -1.73 1.39 -34.56
C ARG A 635 -1.96 2.82 -34.05
N ARG A 636 -2.91 3.01 -33.13
CA ARG A 636 -3.15 4.32 -32.50
C ARG A 636 -1.93 4.83 -31.75
N TRP A 637 -1.22 3.96 -31.04
CA TRP A 637 0.06 4.28 -30.41
C TRP A 637 1.10 4.75 -31.44
N CYS A 638 1.29 4.02 -32.53
CA CYS A 638 2.19 4.44 -33.61
C CYS A 638 1.77 5.79 -34.22
N GLU A 639 0.48 6.01 -34.49
CA GLU A 639 -0.03 7.28 -35.02
C GLU A 639 0.24 8.47 -34.08
N ALA A 640 0.08 8.27 -32.77
CA ALA A 640 0.41 9.29 -31.77
C ALA A 640 1.92 9.62 -31.75
N LEU A 641 2.78 8.61 -31.87
CA LEU A 641 4.24 8.81 -31.99
C LEU A 641 4.62 9.58 -33.25
N THR A 642 3.99 9.27 -34.39
CA THR A 642 4.29 9.93 -35.68
C THR A 642 3.87 11.40 -35.66
N ARG A 643 2.74 11.75 -35.05
CA ARG A 643 2.32 13.16 -34.86
C ARG A 643 3.32 13.97 -34.04
N LEU A 644 3.99 13.33 -33.10
CA LEU A 644 5.02 13.93 -32.25
C LEU A 644 6.42 13.90 -32.88
N GLY A 645 6.57 13.43 -34.13
CA GLY A 645 7.85 13.32 -34.81
C GLY A 645 8.79 12.26 -34.22
N MET A 646 8.25 11.30 -33.44
CA MET A 646 9.01 10.20 -32.85
C MET A 646 9.05 8.98 -33.78
N ARG A 647 9.94 8.03 -33.49
CA ARG A 647 10.02 6.76 -34.24
C ARG A 647 8.88 5.82 -33.83
N GLU A 648 8.19 5.24 -34.82
CA GLU A 648 7.07 4.31 -34.62
C GLU A 648 7.44 3.01 -33.89
N THR A 649 8.74 2.71 -33.76
CA THR A 649 9.26 1.49 -33.14
C THR A 649 9.53 1.60 -31.65
N LEU A 650 9.32 2.78 -31.05
CA LEU A 650 9.61 3.01 -29.64
C LEU A 650 8.63 2.24 -28.74
N ASP A 651 9.20 1.57 -27.73
CA ASP A 651 8.40 1.02 -26.63
C ASP A 651 7.82 2.16 -25.77
N ILE A 652 6.78 1.89 -24.99
CA ILE A 652 6.08 2.88 -24.18
C ILE A 652 7.07 3.61 -23.25
N ASP A 653 7.92 2.87 -22.55
CA ASP A 653 8.85 3.46 -21.57
C ASP A 653 9.96 4.27 -22.26
N GLU A 654 10.43 3.84 -23.43
CA GLU A 654 11.39 4.59 -24.25
C GLU A 654 10.77 5.87 -24.83
N ALA A 655 9.50 5.81 -25.25
CA ALA A 655 8.77 6.96 -25.77
C ALA A 655 8.48 8.01 -24.68
N TYR A 656 8.13 7.58 -23.46
CA TYR A 656 8.01 8.51 -22.32
C TYR A 656 9.36 9.12 -21.94
N GLY A 657 10.44 8.33 -21.97
CA GLY A 657 11.80 8.83 -21.75
C GLY A 657 12.18 9.92 -22.76
N HIS A 658 11.95 9.67 -24.05
CA HIS A 658 12.15 10.68 -25.09
C HIS A 658 11.22 11.88 -24.95
N TRP A 659 9.95 11.69 -24.61
CA TRP A 659 9.03 12.80 -24.39
C TRP A 659 9.44 13.68 -23.20
N HIS A 660 9.94 13.07 -22.13
CA HIS A 660 10.45 13.80 -20.97
C HIS A 660 11.67 14.65 -21.36
N GLN A 661 12.60 14.10 -22.14
CA GLN A 661 13.75 14.86 -22.66
C GLN A 661 13.30 16.05 -23.52
N VAL A 662 12.25 15.89 -24.34
CA VAL A 662 11.69 16.99 -25.15
C VAL A 662 11.06 18.07 -24.27
N LEU A 663 10.31 17.69 -23.23
CA LEU A 663 9.74 18.63 -22.25
C LEU A 663 10.84 19.36 -21.45
N ASP A 664 11.89 18.67 -21.04
CA ASP A 664 13.02 19.26 -20.33
C ASP A 664 13.74 20.28 -21.19
N ALA A 665 13.97 19.96 -22.47
CA ALA A 665 14.56 20.89 -23.43
C ALA A 665 13.66 22.11 -23.70
N ALA A 666 12.34 21.91 -23.80
CA ALA A 666 11.39 23.02 -23.96
C ALA A 666 11.38 23.94 -22.73
N GLY A 667 11.34 23.36 -21.52
CA GLY A 667 11.41 24.13 -20.27
C GLY A 667 12.75 24.83 -20.05
N ALA A 668 13.87 24.23 -20.50
CA ALA A 668 15.18 24.88 -20.48
C ALA A 668 15.25 26.07 -21.44
N GLU A 669 14.67 25.96 -22.63
CA GLU A 669 14.62 27.05 -23.61
C GLU A 669 13.75 28.23 -23.12
N GLN A 670 12.63 27.94 -22.44
CA GLN A 670 11.82 28.98 -21.81
C GLN A 670 12.58 29.70 -20.68
N ARG A 671 13.28 28.93 -19.82
CA ARG A 671 14.14 29.50 -18.76
C ARG A 671 15.25 30.37 -19.32
N ARG A 672 15.89 29.95 -20.43
CA ARG A 672 16.90 30.74 -21.15
C ARG A 672 16.34 32.09 -21.59
N LEU A 673 15.14 32.12 -22.17
CA LEU A 673 14.51 33.38 -22.62
C LEU A 673 14.19 34.31 -21.44
N GLN A 674 13.67 33.77 -20.33
CA GLN A 674 13.36 34.56 -19.14
C GLN A 674 14.62 35.10 -18.43
N ALA A 675 15.69 34.31 -18.35
CA ALA A 675 16.96 34.74 -17.78
C ALA A 675 17.62 35.83 -18.64
N ALA A 676 17.58 35.68 -19.97
CA ALA A 676 18.11 36.68 -20.89
C ALA A 676 17.38 38.02 -20.80
N ASP A 677 16.08 38.03 -20.52
CA ASP A 677 15.31 39.27 -20.35
C ASP A 677 15.61 39.96 -19.01
N ARG A 678 15.73 39.19 -17.92
CA ARG A 678 16.15 39.68 -16.58
C ARG A 678 17.55 40.31 -16.61
N TYR A 679 18.51 39.68 -17.29
CA TYR A 679 19.84 40.26 -17.50
C TYR A 679 19.75 41.59 -18.27
N ARG A 680 18.95 41.64 -19.34
CA ARG A 680 18.77 42.87 -20.14
C ARG A 680 18.24 44.04 -19.31
N GLN A 681 17.28 43.77 -18.42
CA GLN A 681 16.68 44.80 -17.55
C GLN A 681 17.67 45.31 -16.50
N SER A 682 18.35 44.41 -15.79
CA SER A 682 19.33 44.77 -14.74
C SER A 682 20.56 45.48 -15.30
N ALA A 683 21.10 45.02 -16.44
CA ALA A 683 22.23 45.65 -17.11
C ALA A 683 21.95 47.10 -17.53
N LYS A 684 20.69 47.41 -17.88
CA LYS A 684 20.28 48.77 -18.24
C LYS A 684 20.38 49.74 -17.06
N THR A 685 19.96 49.31 -15.86
CA THR A 685 19.98 50.13 -14.65
C THR A 685 21.39 50.49 -14.21
N VAL A 686 22.29 49.49 -14.15
CA VAL A 686 23.70 49.70 -13.75
C VAL A 686 24.40 50.65 -14.73
N LYS A 687 24.19 50.43 -16.03
CA LYS A 687 24.78 51.28 -17.08
C LYS A 687 24.34 52.73 -16.96
N GLN A 688 23.06 53.00 -16.70
CA GLN A 688 22.55 54.37 -16.54
C GLN A 688 23.23 55.09 -15.36
N PHE A 689 23.34 54.43 -14.20
CA PHE A 689 24.00 54.99 -13.02
C PHE A 689 25.50 55.23 -13.25
N GLY A 690 26.21 54.29 -13.86
CA GLY A 690 27.64 54.43 -14.19
C GLY A 690 27.93 55.66 -15.05
N THR A 691 27.07 55.96 -16.04
CA THR A 691 27.18 57.18 -16.85
C THR A 691 27.05 58.48 -16.04
N GLN A 692 26.19 58.50 -15.02
CA GLN A 692 26.01 59.67 -14.15
C GLN A 692 27.19 59.86 -13.20
N LEU A 693 27.74 58.76 -12.67
CA LEU A 693 28.91 58.78 -11.78
C LEU A 693 30.16 59.30 -12.48
N GLU A 694 30.38 58.91 -13.74
CA GLU A 694 31.52 59.37 -14.54
C GLU A 694 31.47 60.89 -14.81
N GLN A 695 30.29 61.44 -15.10
CA GLN A 695 30.10 62.89 -15.29
C GLN A 695 30.51 63.68 -14.04
N LEU A 696 30.24 63.16 -12.84
CA LEU A 696 30.61 63.78 -11.57
C LEU A 696 32.09 63.59 -11.23
N GLY A 697 32.67 62.43 -11.53
CA GLY A 697 34.11 62.17 -11.35
C GLY A 697 34.98 63.15 -12.15
N HIS A 698 34.56 63.53 -13.35
CA HIS A 698 35.23 64.56 -14.15
C HIS A 698 35.24 65.95 -13.48
N VAL A 699 34.16 66.34 -12.78
CA VAL A 699 34.05 67.64 -12.10
C VAL A 699 34.98 67.73 -10.89
N LEU A 700 35.18 66.62 -10.18
CA LEU A 700 35.99 66.56 -8.95
C LEU A 700 37.49 66.26 -9.20
N GLN A 701 37.92 66.11 -10.46
CA GLN A 701 39.25 65.61 -10.85
C GLN A 701 39.60 64.24 -10.24
N LEU A 702 38.57 63.45 -9.89
CA LEU A 702 38.71 62.07 -9.48
C LEU A 702 38.68 61.22 -10.74
N TRP A 703 39.85 61.07 -11.38
CA TRP A 703 39.96 60.28 -12.61
C TRP A 703 39.85 58.78 -12.30
N ASN A 704 39.27 58.02 -13.25
CA ASN A 704 39.11 56.55 -13.27
C ASN A 704 37.78 55.99 -12.70
N VAL A 705 36.63 56.46 -13.21
CA VAL A 705 35.31 55.84 -12.96
C VAL A 705 35.03 54.75 -14.00
N ASP A 706 34.96 53.50 -13.57
CA ASP A 706 34.47 52.41 -14.41
C ASP A 706 32.93 52.48 -14.49
N ARG A 707 32.39 52.57 -15.71
CA ARG A 707 30.93 52.65 -15.94
C ARG A 707 30.23 51.31 -15.66
N ASP A 708 30.96 50.21 -15.75
CA ASP A 708 30.42 48.86 -15.55
C ASP A 708 30.56 48.39 -14.09
N ARG A 709 31.40 49.07 -13.30
CA ARG A 709 31.59 48.87 -11.83
C ARG A 709 31.54 50.18 -11.02
N PRO A 710 30.40 50.91 -11.03
CA PRO A 710 30.22 52.09 -10.20
C PRO A 710 30.42 51.87 -8.68
N SER A 711 30.19 50.67 -8.14
CA SER A 711 30.44 50.36 -6.72
C SER A 711 31.93 50.47 -6.35
N GLU A 712 32.83 49.94 -7.19
CA GLU A 712 34.28 50.01 -6.97
C GLU A 712 34.81 51.44 -7.07
N ALA A 713 34.22 52.26 -7.94
CA ALA A 713 34.55 53.67 -8.05
C ALA A 713 34.16 54.41 -6.76
N LEU A 714 33.00 54.12 -6.17
CA LEU A 714 32.57 54.66 -4.88
C LEU A 714 33.42 54.15 -3.70
N ASP A 715 33.91 52.91 -3.76
CA ASP A 715 34.82 52.35 -2.75
C ASP A 715 36.16 53.07 -2.71
N ARG A 716 36.74 53.33 -3.88
CA ARG A 716 37.97 54.13 -3.99
C ARG A 716 37.75 55.54 -3.45
N TRP A 717 36.57 56.12 -3.67
CA TRP A 717 36.22 57.44 -3.15
C TRP A 717 36.01 57.42 -1.63
N ALA A 718 35.40 56.38 -1.08
CA ALA A 718 35.25 56.18 0.36
C ALA A 718 36.61 56.00 1.06
N GLU A 719 37.51 55.22 0.46
CA GLU A 719 38.86 54.99 0.97
C GLU A 719 39.72 56.26 0.94
N GLN A 720 39.60 57.07 -0.13
CA GLN A 720 40.27 58.36 -0.21
C GLN A 720 39.77 59.34 0.85
N ILE A 721 38.47 59.35 1.15
CA ILE A 721 37.90 60.15 2.24
C ILE A 721 38.43 59.68 3.59
N ALA A 722 38.37 58.36 3.87
CA ALA A 722 38.84 57.80 5.13
C ALA A 722 40.34 58.06 5.37
N ARG A 723 41.18 57.92 4.34
CA ARG A 723 42.63 58.22 4.43
C ARG A 723 42.90 59.70 4.72
N ILE A 724 42.06 60.60 4.20
CA ILE A 724 42.17 62.04 4.47
C ILE A 724 41.78 62.36 5.92
N GLU A 725 40.73 61.70 6.43
CA GLU A 725 40.29 61.84 7.83
C GLU A 725 41.29 61.20 8.82
N GLU A 726 41.84 60.02 8.51
CA GLU A 726 42.81 59.29 9.33
C GLU A 726 44.14 60.04 9.45
N LYS A 727 44.67 60.59 8.36
CA LYS A 727 45.88 61.44 8.39
C LYS A 727 45.70 62.66 9.29
N SER A 728 44.47 63.19 9.37
CA SER A 728 44.14 64.32 10.24
C SER A 728 44.17 63.91 11.72
N VAL A 729 43.64 62.72 12.07
CA VAL A 729 43.59 62.21 13.45
C VAL A 729 44.95 61.69 13.93
N GLU A 730 45.66 60.91 13.12
CA GLU A 730 46.93 60.28 13.51
C GLU A 730 48.05 61.31 13.72
N ARG A 731 48.04 62.38 12.92
CA ARG A 731 48.92 63.52 13.14
C ARG A 731 48.78 64.12 14.55
N HIS A 732 47.58 64.09 15.13
CA HIS A 732 47.36 64.58 16.49
C HIS A 732 47.87 63.59 17.55
N ARG A 733 47.72 62.28 17.34
CA ARG A 733 48.13 61.23 18.29
C ARG A 733 49.64 61.09 18.45
N LEU A 734 50.38 61.09 17.34
CA LEU A 734 51.85 60.90 17.34
C LEU A 734 52.59 61.99 18.13
N LEU A 735 52.03 63.20 18.18
CA LEU A 735 52.59 64.30 18.95
C LEU A 735 52.46 64.10 20.47
N ASP A 736 51.53 63.26 20.93
CA ASP A 736 51.31 62.96 22.34
C ASP A 736 52.18 61.81 22.85
N GLU A 737 52.36 60.72 22.07
CA GLU A 737 53.15 59.55 22.48
C GLU A 737 54.66 59.84 22.60
N CYS A 738 55.21 60.71 21.73
CA CYS A 738 56.63 61.11 21.78
C CYS A 738 57.06 61.67 23.16
N LYS A 739 56.12 62.20 23.96
CA LYS A 739 56.41 62.76 25.28
C LYS A 739 56.63 61.71 26.37
N LEU A 740 56.00 60.53 26.27
CA LEU A 740 56.01 59.51 27.33
C LEU A 740 57.31 58.67 27.33
N THR A 741 57.75 58.20 26.17
CA THR A 741 58.92 57.29 26.00
C THR A 741 60.23 57.88 26.53
N LYS A 742 60.36 59.21 26.59
CA LYS A 742 61.57 59.87 27.10
C LYS A 742 61.79 59.68 28.61
N GLN A 743 60.78 59.23 29.36
CA GLN A 743 60.87 59.04 30.81
C GLN A 743 61.46 57.66 31.19
N GLU A 744 61.13 56.60 30.46
CA GLU A 744 61.44 55.20 30.83
C GLU A 744 62.93 54.83 30.67
N ILE A 745 63.64 55.46 29.74
CA ILE A 745 65.07 55.24 29.47
C ILE A 745 65.95 55.45 30.72
N SER A 746 65.52 56.32 31.62
CA SER A 746 66.32 56.73 32.79
C SER A 746 66.45 55.62 33.85
N ASP A 747 65.52 54.66 33.90
CA ASP A 747 65.44 53.71 35.02
C ASP A 747 66.34 52.48 34.84
N CYS A 748 66.60 52.06 33.60
CA CYS A 748 67.36 50.85 33.29
C CYS A 748 68.87 50.95 33.61
N GLU A 749 69.46 52.15 33.57
CA GLU A 749 70.91 52.35 33.74
C GLU A 749 71.42 51.98 35.16
N ILE A 750 70.54 51.95 36.16
CA ILE A 750 70.93 51.79 37.58
C ILE A 750 71.19 50.32 37.97
N ARG A 751 70.47 49.36 37.39
CA ARG A 751 70.37 47.98 37.90
C ARG A 751 71.54 47.05 37.52
N LEU A 752 72.24 47.30 36.42
CA LEU A 752 73.29 46.40 35.88
C LEU A 752 74.56 46.29 36.73
N ASN A 753 74.84 47.27 37.57
CA ASN A 753 76.11 47.35 38.30
C ASN A 753 76.18 46.39 39.51
N GLU A 754 75.04 45.93 40.03
CA GLU A 754 74.97 45.17 41.29
C GLU A 754 75.33 43.69 41.14
N LEU A 755 74.96 43.06 40.03
CA LEU A 755 75.02 41.61 39.84
C LEU A 755 76.45 41.06 39.62
N GLY A 756 77.38 41.87 39.08
CA GLY A 756 78.73 41.40 38.71
C GLY A 756 79.64 40.98 39.89
N GLN A 757 79.33 41.34 41.12
CA GLN A 757 80.21 41.10 42.28
C GLN A 757 80.08 39.70 42.92
N GLN A 758 78.97 38.98 42.71
CA GLN A 758 78.63 37.77 43.48
C GLN A 758 79.32 36.48 42.96
N ARG A 759 79.58 36.37 41.66
CA ARG A 759 80.10 35.15 40.99
C ARG A 759 81.50 34.72 41.46
N GLN A 760 82.34 35.65 41.90
CA GLN A 760 83.77 35.39 42.16
C GLN A 760 84.04 34.60 43.45
N ALA A 761 83.07 34.49 44.38
CA ALA A 761 83.29 33.95 45.73
C ALA A 761 83.24 32.41 45.85
N ILE A 762 82.55 31.69 44.97
CA ILE A 762 82.21 30.26 45.14
C ILE A 762 83.36 29.33 44.73
N LEU A 763 84.13 29.69 43.70
CA LEU A 763 85.24 28.87 43.17
C LEU A 763 86.40 28.71 44.15
N THR A 764 86.54 29.58 45.15
CA THR A 764 87.68 29.56 46.07
C THR A 764 87.54 28.54 47.22
N ALA A 765 86.34 28.02 47.51
CA ALA A 765 86.05 27.19 48.68
C ALA A 765 86.29 25.68 48.50
N ALA A 766 86.28 25.16 47.27
CA ALA A 766 86.40 23.73 46.96
C ALA A 766 87.85 23.23 46.82
N GLY A 767 88.85 24.12 46.96
CA GLY A 767 90.27 23.78 46.77
C GLY A 767 90.66 23.50 45.32
N VAL A 768 89.81 23.88 44.36
CA VAL A 768 89.93 23.61 42.92
C VAL A 768 89.87 24.93 42.15
N ALA A 769 90.71 25.11 41.14
CA ALA A 769 90.77 26.37 40.36
C ALA A 769 89.75 26.43 39.21
N THR A 770 89.20 25.28 38.84
CA THR A 770 88.27 25.08 37.73
C THR A 770 87.24 24.01 38.09
N ARG A 771 86.14 23.99 37.35
CA ARG A 771 85.00 23.10 37.54
C ARG A 771 85.34 21.59 37.50
N ASP A 772 86.22 21.18 36.58
CA ASP A 772 86.34 19.78 36.16
C ASP A 772 87.10 18.86 37.15
N GLU A 773 87.95 19.43 37.99
CA GLU A 773 88.83 18.67 38.89
C GLU A 773 88.11 18.24 40.21
N TYR A 774 86.87 18.70 40.42
CA TYR A 774 85.98 18.29 41.52
C TYR A 774 85.37 16.88 41.34
N GLU A 775 85.26 16.35 40.12
CA GLU A 775 84.42 15.19 39.78
C GLU A 775 85.06 13.80 40.06
N SER A 776 86.39 13.65 39.93
CA SER A 776 87.05 12.33 39.93
C SER A 776 87.11 11.60 41.28
N ARG A 777 86.99 12.30 42.42
CA ARG A 777 87.16 11.70 43.76
C ARG A 777 85.92 10.96 44.27
N VAL A 778 84.76 11.14 43.63
CA VAL A 778 83.47 10.56 44.03
C VAL A 778 83.38 9.04 43.72
N ARG A 779 84.16 8.53 42.76
CA ARG A 779 83.96 7.19 42.16
C ARG A 779 84.31 5.97 43.05
N HIS A 780 85.32 6.06 43.92
CA HIS A 780 85.81 4.90 44.69
C HIS A 780 84.98 4.57 45.95
N ALA A 781 84.13 5.48 46.43
CA ALA A 781 83.24 5.22 47.56
C ALA A 781 82.05 4.30 47.20
N LEU A 782 81.79 4.08 45.90
CA LEU A 782 80.58 3.41 45.39
C LEU A 782 80.63 1.87 45.50
N GLN A 783 81.80 1.24 45.33
CA GLN A 783 81.88 -0.22 45.14
C GLN A 783 81.67 -1.08 46.40
N ARG A 784 81.89 -0.54 47.60
CA ARG A 784 81.56 -1.23 48.87
C ARG A 784 80.05 -1.24 49.12
N ARG A 785 79.38 -0.17 48.73
CA ARG A 785 77.93 -0.01 48.85
C ARG A 785 77.20 -1.12 48.10
N GLU A 786 77.73 -1.56 46.94
CA GLU A 786 77.12 -2.60 46.10
C GLU A 786 76.87 -3.94 46.82
N VAL A 787 77.79 -4.42 47.67
CA VAL A 787 77.60 -5.72 48.36
C VAL A 787 76.64 -5.60 49.56
N GLU A 788 76.63 -4.45 50.25
CA GLU A 788 75.62 -4.09 51.25
C GLU A 788 74.23 -3.95 50.62
N ASP A 789 74.17 -3.45 49.38
CA ASP A 789 72.96 -3.40 48.59
C ASP A 789 72.48 -4.82 48.20
N TYR A 790 73.36 -5.75 47.76
CA TYR A 790 72.95 -7.12 47.41
C TYR A 790 72.37 -7.93 48.57
N LEU A 791 72.94 -7.84 49.78
CA LEU A 791 72.37 -8.51 50.95
C LEU A 791 71.01 -7.91 51.34
N THR A 792 70.89 -6.58 51.25
CA THR A 792 69.61 -5.89 51.47
C THR A 792 68.58 -6.29 50.42
N ILE A 793 69.00 -6.49 49.17
CA ILE A 793 68.16 -6.98 48.08
C ILE A 793 67.68 -8.40 48.37
N ALA A 794 68.55 -9.34 48.74
CA ALA A 794 68.14 -10.73 49.02
C ALA A 794 67.21 -10.82 50.25
N GLU A 795 67.46 -10.04 51.32
CA GLU A 795 66.56 -9.96 52.48
C GLU A 795 65.22 -9.31 52.12
N ALA A 796 65.24 -8.30 51.23
CA ALA A 796 64.03 -7.72 50.67
C ALA A 796 63.30 -8.71 49.75
N GLU A 797 64.00 -9.55 48.98
CA GLU A 797 63.42 -10.59 48.11
C GLU A 797 62.76 -11.72 48.91
N LEU A 798 63.39 -12.20 49.98
CA LEU A 798 62.76 -13.18 50.87
C LEU A 798 61.55 -12.58 51.60
N LYS A 799 61.67 -11.34 52.09
CA LYS A 799 60.55 -10.63 52.73
C LYS A 799 59.44 -10.34 51.72
N ALA A 800 59.79 -10.01 50.48
CA ALA A 800 58.84 -9.84 49.39
C ALA A 800 58.14 -11.17 49.11
N ALA A 801 58.89 -12.26 48.89
CA ALA A 801 58.37 -13.61 48.63
C ALA A 801 57.42 -14.08 49.75
N ALA A 802 57.81 -13.94 51.02
CA ALA A 802 56.96 -14.29 52.17
C ALA A 802 55.75 -13.34 52.35
N SER A 803 55.78 -12.14 51.77
CA SER A 803 54.66 -11.19 51.77
C SER A 803 53.76 -11.32 50.53
N ILE A 804 54.10 -12.18 49.55
CA ILE A 804 53.29 -12.39 48.34
C ILE A 804 51.91 -12.92 48.72
N ASP A 805 51.82 -13.81 49.71
CA ASP A 805 50.54 -14.38 50.15
C ASP A 805 50.43 -14.39 51.69
N PRO A 806 50.02 -13.27 52.31
CA PRO A 806 49.99 -13.12 53.77
C PRO A 806 48.91 -13.97 54.47
N GLU A 807 48.00 -14.60 53.73
CA GLU A 807 47.00 -15.52 54.27
C GLU A 807 47.57 -16.93 54.52
N LEU A 808 48.74 -17.26 53.95
CA LEU A 808 49.41 -18.55 54.07
C LEU A 808 50.55 -18.47 55.10
N ALA A 809 50.38 -19.11 56.25
CA ALA A 809 51.44 -19.23 57.25
C ALA A 809 52.30 -20.49 56.96
N ILE A 810 53.58 -20.30 56.61
CA ILE A 810 54.57 -21.38 56.50
C ILE A 810 55.38 -21.43 57.80
N VAL A 811 55.56 -22.62 58.37
CA VAL A 811 56.45 -22.84 59.52
C VAL A 811 57.82 -23.29 59.02
N GLU A 812 58.90 -22.93 59.72
CA GLU A 812 60.29 -23.32 59.34
C GLU A 812 60.45 -24.85 59.18
N SER A 813 59.66 -25.65 59.90
CA SER A 813 59.58 -27.11 59.75
C SER A 813 59.06 -27.58 58.38
N ASP A 814 58.21 -26.79 57.73
CA ASP A 814 57.65 -27.11 56.41
C ASP A 814 58.67 -26.88 55.29
N LEU A 815 59.63 -25.96 55.50
CA LEU A 815 60.74 -25.67 54.58
C LEU A 815 61.92 -26.63 54.78
N GLU A 816 62.14 -27.11 56.01
CA GLU A 816 63.14 -28.14 56.31
C GLU A 816 62.76 -29.53 55.79
N GLY A 817 61.45 -29.85 55.70
CA GLY A 817 60.91 -31.08 55.13
C GLY A 817 60.50 -31.00 53.66
N PHE A 818 60.79 -29.89 52.98
CA PHE A 818 60.41 -29.66 51.58
C PHE A 818 61.24 -30.52 50.62
N GLU A 819 60.56 -31.42 49.91
CA GLU A 819 61.15 -32.17 48.79
C GLU A 819 60.62 -31.62 47.46
N ALA A 820 61.53 -31.10 46.63
CA ALA A 820 61.18 -30.44 45.37
C ALA A 820 60.48 -31.39 44.38
N GLU A 821 60.86 -32.67 44.36
CA GLU A 821 60.27 -33.69 43.47
C GLU A 821 58.82 -34.00 43.88
N GLU A 822 58.53 -34.33 45.13
CA GLU A 822 57.16 -34.63 45.60
C GLU A 822 56.19 -33.44 45.45
N ASN A 823 56.68 -32.21 45.68
CA ASN A 823 55.86 -31.02 45.50
C ASN A 823 55.54 -30.77 44.01
N SER A 824 56.46 -31.10 43.11
CA SER A 824 56.24 -30.97 41.66
C SER A 824 55.20 -31.97 41.15
N GLU A 825 55.24 -33.25 41.58
CA GLU A 825 54.26 -34.27 41.19
C GLU A 825 52.85 -33.92 41.68
N ALA A 826 52.71 -33.41 42.90
CA ALA A 826 51.42 -32.99 43.43
C ALA A 826 50.84 -31.76 42.70
N ILE A 827 51.70 -30.83 42.27
CA ILE A 827 51.29 -29.69 41.44
C ILE A 827 50.80 -30.18 40.07
N GLU A 828 51.48 -31.15 39.45
CA GLU A 828 51.05 -31.74 38.18
C GLU A 828 49.69 -32.43 38.28
N LEU A 829 49.45 -33.20 39.34
CA LEU A 829 48.16 -33.87 39.57
C LEU A 829 47.01 -32.88 39.73
N ILE A 830 47.20 -31.82 40.54
CA ILE A 830 46.19 -30.78 40.75
C ILE A 830 45.92 -29.99 39.46
N ASN A 831 46.95 -29.75 38.64
CA ASN A 831 46.79 -29.10 37.34
C ASN A 831 45.97 -29.96 36.38
N LEU A 832 46.19 -31.28 36.33
CA LEU A 832 45.40 -32.21 35.51
C LEU A 832 43.92 -32.21 35.93
N GLU A 833 43.65 -32.25 37.24
CA GLU A 833 42.28 -32.17 37.76
C GLU A 833 41.61 -30.83 37.44
N LEU A 834 42.36 -29.72 37.49
CA LEU A 834 41.87 -28.40 37.10
C LEU A 834 41.59 -28.29 35.60
N GLU A 835 42.39 -28.94 34.74
CA GLU A 835 42.17 -29.01 33.29
C GLU A 835 40.89 -29.79 32.96
N GLU A 836 40.71 -30.99 33.50
CA GLU A 836 39.47 -31.76 33.31
C GLU A 836 38.22 -30.99 33.76
N LEU A 837 38.35 -30.28 34.88
CA LEU A 837 37.24 -29.53 35.46
C LEU A 837 36.97 -28.24 34.68
N ALA A 838 37.99 -27.63 34.07
CA ALA A 838 37.84 -26.52 33.14
C ALA A 838 37.12 -26.95 31.85
N GLU A 839 37.46 -28.11 31.27
CA GLU A 839 36.75 -28.67 30.11
C GLU A 839 35.27 -28.94 30.41
N LYS A 840 34.98 -29.56 31.57
CA LYS A 840 33.61 -29.81 32.03
C LYS A 840 32.83 -28.50 32.21
N LEU A 841 33.42 -27.48 32.83
CA LEU A 841 32.80 -26.17 33.01
C LEU A 841 32.57 -25.43 31.68
N ALA A 842 33.49 -25.57 30.72
CA ALA A 842 33.35 -25.00 29.38
C ALA A 842 32.18 -25.62 28.62
N ALA A 843 32.11 -26.95 28.57
CA ALA A 843 31.00 -27.69 27.93
C ALA A 843 29.64 -27.37 28.58
N GLN A 844 29.58 -27.30 29.92
CA GLN A 844 28.36 -26.92 30.62
C GLN A 844 27.97 -25.45 30.38
N SER A 845 28.94 -24.55 30.25
CA SER A 845 28.67 -23.13 29.95
C SER A 845 28.19 -22.93 28.51
N GLU A 846 28.74 -23.69 27.56
CA GLU A 846 28.30 -23.74 26.16
C GLU A 846 26.86 -24.26 26.08
N ARG A 847 26.58 -25.42 26.70
CA ARG A 847 25.23 -25.99 26.74
C ARG A 847 24.21 -25.05 27.38
N ARG A 848 24.61 -24.32 28.44
CA ARG A 848 23.77 -23.29 29.05
C ARG A 848 23.49 -22.15 28.07
N GLY A 849 24.49 -21.73 27.30
CA GLY A 849 24.34 -20.74 26.24
C GLY A 849 23.38 -21.18 25.15
N GLU A 850 23.49 -22.43 24.69
CA GLU A 850 22.56 -23.03 23.71
C GLU A 850 21.11 -23.04 24.22
N ILE A 851 20.88 -23.53 25.45
CA ILE A 851 19.53 -23.61 26.03
C ILE A 851 18.97 -22.22 26.26
N THR A 852 19.78 -21.26 26.73
CA THR A 852 19.35 -19.87 26.94
C THR A 852 18.98 -19.22 25.60
N ALA A 853 19.81 -19.41 24.56
CA ALA A 853 19.51 -18.91 23.22
C ALA A 853 18.26 -19.57 22.61
N ALA A 854 18.04 -20.86 22.87
CA ALA A 854 16.82 -21.56 22.45
C ALA A 854 15.58 -21.03 23.18
N LEU A 855 15.66 -20.79 24.49
CA LEU A 855 14.59 -20.19 25.27
C LEU A 855 14.28 -18.75 24.83
N ASP A 856 15.31 -17.94 24.53
CA ASP A 856 15.15 -16.60 23.97
C ASP A 856 14.55 -16.65 22.57
N ALA A 857 14.96 -17.59 21.73
CA ALA A 857 14.39 -17.79 20.40
C ALA A 857 12.91 -18.20 20.47
N ILE A 858 12.53 -19.08 21.40
CA ILE A 858 11.13 -19.46 21.66
C ILE A 858 10.35 -18.26 22.20
N ALA A 859 10.91 -17.47 23.12
CA ALA A 859 10.28 -16.26 23.64
C ALA A 859 10.04 -15.20 22.55
N ILE A 860 10.99 -15.04 21.62
CA ILE A 860 10.88 -14.13 20.47
C ILE A 860 9.91 -14.68 19.41
N GLN A 861 9.89 -16.00 19.16
CA GLN A 861 9.00 -16.62 18.18
C GLN A 861 7.53 -16.72 18.65
N HIS A 862 7.29 -16.82 19.95
CA HIS A 862 5.96 -16.99 20.55
C HIS A 862 5.43 -15.71 21.22
N ASP A 863 5.83 -14.52 20.76
CA ASP A 863 5.24 -13.27 21.21
C ASP A 863 3.80 -13.10 20.66
N HIS A 864 2.87 -13.84 21.27
CA HIS A 864 1.45 -13.67 21.05
C HIS A 864 0.98 -12.26 21.44
N SER A 865 1.74 -11.53 22.27
CA SER A 865 1.39 -10.20 22.77
C SER A 865 1.26 -9.19 21.64
N GLU A 866 2.18 -9.22 20.67
CA GLU A 866 2.16 -8.27 19.56
C GLU A 866 0.93 -8.52 18.67
N LEU A 867 0.68 -9.77 18.29
CA LEU A 867 -0.51 -10.14 17.50
C LEU A 867 -1.81 -9.85 18.25
N ASP A 868 -1.86 -10.11 19.56
CA ASP A 868 -3.04 -9.85 20.39
C ASP A 868 -3.30 -8.36 20.60
N TYR A 869 -2.23 -7.58 20.76
CA TYR A 869 -2.29 -6.13 20.77
C TYR A 869 -2.77 -5.58 19.43
N GLU A 870 -2.23 -6.08 18.31
CA GLU A 870 -2.66 -5.67 16.98
C GLU A 870 -4.13 -6.01 16.70
N ILE A 871 -4.59 -7.21 17.08
CA ILE A 871 -5.99 -7.61 16.97
C ILE A 871 -6.86 -6.68 17.81
N SER A 872 -6.49 -6.42 19.07
CA SER A 872 -7.25 -5.55 19.97
C SER A 872 -7.32 -4.11 19.46
N ARG A 873 -6.23 -3.60 18.88
CA ARG A 873 -6.18 -2.27 18.25
C ARG A 873 -7.12 -2.20 17.05
N VAL A 874 -7.06 -3.19 16.15
CA VAL A 874 -7.94 -3.25 14.97
C VAL A 874 -9.40 -3.40 15.38
N GLU A 875 -9.72 -4.22 16.39
CA GLU A 875 -11.09 -4.34 16.92
C GLU A 875 -11.60 -3.05 17.54
N PHE A 876 -10.73 -2.27 18.20
CA PHE A 876 -11.08 -0.96 18.74
C PHE A 876 -11.34 0.05 17.62
N GLU A 877 -10.46 0.13 16.61
CA GLU A 877 -10.63 0.97 15.43
C GLU A 877 -11.91 0.61 14.65
N LEU A 878 -12.22 -0.67 14.52
CA LEU A 878 -13.45 -1.16 13.90
C LEU A 878 -14.71 -0.68 14.64
N ARG A 879 -14.70 -0.69 15.99
CA ARG A 879 -15.81 -0.16 16.78
C ARG A 879 -16.00 1.34 16.54
N GLN A 880 -14.92 2.11 16.57
CA GLN A 880 -14.97 3.55 16.33
C GLN A 880 -15.52 3.88 14.93
N LEU A 881 -15.00 3.23 13.89
CA LEU A 881 -15.46 3.46 12.52
C LEU A 881 -16.88 2.95 12.30
N ASN A 882 -17.30 1.90 12.99
CA ASN A 882 -18.69 1.46 12.96
C ASN A 882 -19.61 2.51 13.60
N ASP A 883 -19.24 3.11 14.73
CA ASP A 883 -20.02 4.17 15.36
C ASP A 883 -20.12 5.41 14.45
N GLU A 884 -19.02 5.80 13.81
CA GLU A 884 -19.00 6.87 12.80
C GLU A 884 -19.89 6.54 11.60
N TYR A 885 -19.83 5.29 11.11
CA TYR A 885 -20.67 4.84 10.00
C TYR A 885 -22.16 4.90 10.36
N GLN A 886 -22.54 4.43 11.54
CA GLN A 886 -23.92 4.49 12.01
C GLN A 886 -24.39 5.93 12.19
N ALA A 887 -23.54 6.81 12.75
CA ALA A 887 -23.84 8.22 12.89
C ALA A 887 -24.05 8.90 11.53
N ALA A 888 -23.16 8.66 10.56
CA ALA A 888 -23.26 9.21 9.21
C ALA A 888 -24.48 8.68 8.46
N LEU A 889 -24.79 7.38 8.59
CA LEU A 889 -25.98 6.76 7.99
C LEU A 889 -27.27 7.36 8.57
N LEU A 890 -27.36 7.49 9.89
CA LEU A 890 -28.52 8.09 10.56
C LEU A 890 -28.68 9.56 10.18
N ALA A 891 -27.58 10.31 10.10
CA ALA A 891 -27.58 11.70 9.67
C ALA A 891 -28.08 11.84 8.23
N GLU A 892 -27.56 11.03 7.29
CA GLU A 892 -28.00 11.00 5.90
C GLU A 892 -29.50 10.72 5.81
N GLN A 893 -29.98 9.67 6.49
CA GLN A 893 -31.41 9.32 6.51
C GLN A 893 -32.28 10.44 7.09
N THR A 894 -31.83 11.08 8.16
CA THR A 894 -32.57 12.17 8.80
C THR A 894 -32.66 13.39 7.90
N PHE A 895 -31.56 13.80 7.28
CA PHE A 895 -31.55 14.94 6.36
C PHE A 895 -32.34 14.64 5.08
N ASP A 896 -32.29 13.42 4.56
CA ASP A 896 -33.12 13.02 3.41
C ASP A 896 -34.61 13.01 3.74
N GLN A 897 -35.00 12.59 4.95
CA GLN A 897 -36.39 12.68 5.40
C GLN A 897 -36.86 14.13 5.54
N GLN A 898 -36.05 14.99 6.18
CA GLN A 898 -36.35 16.41 6.31
C GLN A 898 -36.40 17.12 4.96
N ARG A 899 -35.55 16.70 4.01
CA ARG A 899 -35.64 17.14 2.62
C ARG A 899 -37.01 16.78 2.06
N GLN A 900 -37.39 15.50 2.05
CA GLN A 900 -38.67 15.04 1.49
C GLN A 900 -39.91 15.72 2.10
N GLU A 901 -39.86 16.06 3.39
CA GLU A 901 -40.93 16.81 4.05
C GLU A 901 -41.02 18.26 3.55
N LEU A 902 -39.88 18.92 3.34
CA LEU A 902 -39.80 20.22 2.67
C LEU A 902 -40.35 20.16 1.23
N GLU A 903 -40.03 19.09 0.49
CA GLU A 903 -40.46 18.87 -0.91
C GLU A 903 -41.99 18.81 -1.05
N ARG A 904 -42.68 18.18 -0.08
CA ARG A 904 -44.13 17.97 -0.15
C ARG A 904 -44.94 19.19 0.27
N ASN A 905 -44.41 19.98 1.21
CA ASN A 905 -45.20 20.99 1.91
C ASN A 905 -44.92 22.42 1.45
N TYR A 906 -43.84 22.68 0.71
CA TYR A 906 -43.43 24.04 0.34
C TYR A 906 -43.11 24.19 -1.15
N GLN A 907 -43.90 25.02 -1.86
CA GLN A 907 -43.47 25.57 -3.14
C GLN A 907 -42.58 26.79 -2.86
N PRO A 908 -41.31 26.83 -3.34
CA PRO A 908 -40.43 27.98 -3.14
C PRO A 908 -41.12 29.30 -3.57
N PRO A 909 -41.04 30.37 -2.77
CA PRO A 909 -41.65 31.68 -3.09
C PRO A 909 -41.29 32.19 -4.49
N VAL A 910 -40.06 31.90 -4.95
CA VAL A 910 -39.59 32.21 -6.29
C VAL A 910 -40.42 31.49 -7.37
N LEU A 911 -40.71 30.20 -7.23
CA LEU A 911 -41.50 29.45 -8.21
C LEU A 911 -42.98 29.89 -8.21
N ALA A 912 -43.51 30.29 -7.05
CA ALA A 912 -44.84 30.86 -6.95
C ALA A 912 -44.92 32.20 -7.72
N ALA A 913 -44.01 33.13 -7.46
CA ALA A 913 -43.94 34.41 -8.19
C ALA A 913 -43.67 34.20 -9.69
N ALA A 914 -42.81 33.25 -10.07
CA ALA A 914 -42.57 32.91 -11.47
C ALA A 914 -43.83 32.35 -12.15
N SER A 915 -44.65 31.59 -11.42
CA SER A 915 -45.93 31.07 -11.92
C SER A 915 -46.91 32.20 -12.22
N GLU A 916 -46.97 33.22 -11.36
CA GLU A 916 -47.81 34.41 -11.56
C GLU A 916 -47.40 35.19 -12.82
N TYR A 917 -46.10 35.43 -13.00
CA TYR A 917 -45.57 36.10 -14.19
C TYR A 917 -45.81 35.28 -15.45
N LEU A 918 -45.56 33.96 -15.40
CA LEU A 918 -45.77 33.07 -16.54
C LEU A 918 -47.24 33.03 -16.97
N SER A 919 -48.14 32.93 -16.00
CA SER A 919 -49.58 32.94 -16.26
C SER A 919 -50.01 34.25 -16.93
N SER A 920 -49.50 35.38 -16.45
CA SER A 920 -49.77 36.70 -17.03
C SER A 920 -49.23 36.83 -18.47
N MET A 921 -47.97 36.46 -18.72
CA MET A 921 -47.34 36.51 -20.04
C MET A 921 -47.97 35.57 -21.07
N THR A 922 -48.62 34.50 -20.60
CA THR A 922 -49.25 33.48 -21.45
C THR A 922 -50.77 33.58 -21.48
N SER A 923 -51.34 34.67 -20.96
CA SER A 923 -52.79 34.91 -20.90
C SER A 923 -53.56 33.76 -20.24
N GLY A 924 -52.98 33.16 -19.19
CA GLY A 924 -53.57 32.11 -18.37
C GLY A 924 -53.37 30.68 -18.88
N ARG A 925 -52.66 30.47 -20.00
CA ARG A 925 -52.45 29.14 -20.59
C ARG A 925 -51.55 28.23 -19.74
N TYR A 926 -50.56 28.80 -19.07
CA TYR A 926 -49.62 28.07 -18.21
C TYR A 926 -49.74 28.62 -16.80
N GLN A 927 -50.20 27.80 -15.86
CA GLN A 927 -50.68 28.28 -14.56
C GLN A 927 -49.64 28.12 -13.45
N LYS A 928 -48.86 27.03 -13.46
CA LYS A 928 -47.97 26.70 -12.34
C LYS A 928 -46.65 26.12 -12.81
N LEU A 929 -45.55 26.65 -12.28
CA LEU A 929 -44.22 26.08 -12.39
C LEU A 929 -43.95 25.15 -11.21
N GLN A 930 -43.64 23.90 -11.52
CA GLN A 930 -43.35 22.88 -10.53
C GLN A 930 -41.97 22.30 -10.78
N ALA A 931 -41.21 22.15 -9.70
CA ALA A 931 -39.86 21.65 -9.75
C ALA A 931 -39.74 20.57 -8.65
N PRO A 932 -39.94 19.28 -9.00
CA PRO A 932 -39.83 18.20 -8.02
C PRO A 932 -38.36 18.00 -7.62
N PHE A 933 -38.04 18.04 -6.33
CA PHE A 933 -36.69 17.79 -5.83
C PHE A 933 -36.28 16.33 -6.08
N GLY A 934 -35.05 16.14 -6.59
CA GLY A 934 -34.58 14.85 -7.09
C GLY A 934 -35.06 14.52 -8.51
N GLY A 935 -36.01 15.28 -9.06
CA GLY A 935 -36.36 15.28 -10.48
C GLY A 935 -35.46 16.25 -11.25
N ARG A 936 -34.83 15.75 -12.31
CA ARG A 936 -33.89 16.51 -13.14
C ARG A 936 -34.57 17.51 -14.10
N ALA A 937 -35.86 17.80 -13.99
CA ALA A 937 -36.58 18.62 -14.97
C ALA A 937 -37.63 19.55 -14.35
N LEU A 938 -37.65 20.81 -14.80
CA LEU A 938 -38.69 21.79 -14.51
C LEU A 938 -39.96 21.45 -15.31
N ASN A 939 -41.12 21.50 -14.68
CA ASN A 939 -42.41 21.18 -15.28
C ASN A 939 -43.37 22.37 -15.21
N VAL A 940 -44.27 22.47 -16.19
CA VAL A 940 -45.30 23.50 -16.28
C VAL A 940 -46.68 22.88 -16.32
N GLU A 941 -47.57 23.34 -15.46
CA GLU A 941 -48.96 22.93 -15.40
C GLU A 941 -49.83 23.79 -16.35
N ILE A 942 -50.63 23.14 -17.19
CA ILE A 942 -51.45 23.79 -18.23
C ILE A 942 -52.94 23.89 -17.81
N GLY A 943 -53.33 23.17 -16.77
CA GLY A 943 -54.72 23.00 -16.29
C GLY A 943 -55.06 21.53 -16.02
N ASP A 944 -56.09 21.26 -15.21
CA ASP A 944 -56.55 19.91 -14.82
C ASP A 944 -55.44 18.98 -14.27
N GLY A 945 -54.42 19.54 -13.60
CA GLY A 945 -53.30 18.78 -13.06
C GLY A 945 -52.34 18.20 -14.10
N LYS A 946 -52.49 18.55 -15.39
CA LYS A 946 -51.59 18.10 -16.46
C LYS A 946 -50.30 18.92 -16.47
N THR A 947 -49.19 18.25 -16.20
CA THR A 947 -47.84 18.82 -16.24
C THR A 947 -47.11 18.46 -17.53
N ILE A 948 -46.43 19.43 -18.14
CA ILE A 948 -45.55 19.24 -19.30
C ILE A 948 -44.13 19.66 -18.92
N PRO A 949 -43.11 18.82 -19.16
CA PRO A 949 -41.71 19.19 -19.03
C PRO A 949 -41.33 20.39 -19.90
N VAL A 950 -40.46 21.27 -19.38
CA VAL A 950 -40.09 22.53 -20.05
C VAL A 950 -39.38 22.30 -21.39
N ASP A 951 -38.63 21.22 -21.55
CA ASP A 951 -37.97 20.80 -22.81
C ASP A 951 -38.97 20.49 -23.93
N GLN A 952 -40.20 20.08 -23.58
CA GLN A 952 -41.27 19.77 -24.54
C GLN A 952 -42.09 21.01 -24.97
N LEU A 953 -41.77 22.19 -24.41
CA LEU A 953 -42.43 23.44 -24.78
C LEU A 953 -41.80 24.07 -26.01
N SER A 954 -42.58 24.88 -26.75
CA SER A 954 -42.06 25.67 -27.87
C SER A 954 -40.99 26.67 -27.41
N SER A 955 -40.04 27.04 -28.28
CA SER A 955 -38.95 28.00 -27.96
C SER A 955 -39.48 29.27 -27.29
N GLY A 956 -40.48 29.93 -27.89
CA GLY A 956 -41.05 31.15 -27.31
C GLY A 956 -41.72 30.95 -25.95
N THR A 957 -42.31 29.77 -25.66
CA THR A 957 -42.85 29.48 -24.32
C THR A 957 -41.74 29.21 -23.31
N ARG A 958 -40.64 28.56 -23.72
CA ARG A 958 -39.47 28.33 -22.86
C ARG A 958 -38.83 29.67 -22.47
N GLU A 959 -38.67 30.57 -23.43
CA GLU A 959 -38.20 31.94 -23.19
C GLU A 959 -39.10 32.68 -22.18
N GLN A 960 -40.43 32.56 -22.28
CA GLN A 960 -41.38 33.12 -21.29
C GLN A 960 -41.22 32.50 -19.89
N VAL A 961 -40.96 31.20 -19.79
CA VAL A 961 -40.69 30.51 -18.51
C VAL A 961 -39.42 31.06 -17.86
N PHE A 962 -38.32 31.15 -18.60
CA PHE A 962 -37.04 31.65 -18.06
C PHE A 962 -37.09 33.13 -17.70
N LEU A 963 -37.77 33.95 -18.50
CA LEU A 963 -37.99 35.35 -18.17
C LEU A 963 -38.82 35.50 -16.89
N SER A 964 -39.89 34.73 -16.75
CA SER A 964 -40.75 34.74 -15.54
C SER A 964 -39.97 34.32 -14.28
N LEU A 965 -39.08 33.33 -14.41
CA LEU A 965 -38.22 32.86 -13.33
C LEU A 965 -37.19 33.91 -12.91
N ARG A 966 -36.56 34.59 -13.88
CA ARG A 966 -35.63 35.70 -13.60
C ARG A 966 -36.33 36.88 -12.96
N MET A 967 -37.51 37.26 -13.42
CA MET A 967 -38.32 38.30 -12.78
C MET A 967 -38.68 37.95 -11.33
N ALA A 968 -38.99 36.68 -11.05
CA ALA A 968 -39.24 36.22 -9.70
C ALA A 968 -38.00 36.24 -8.80
N LEU A 969 -36.83 35.88 -9.34
CA LEU A 969 -35.55 35.99 -8.64
C LEU A 969 -35.21 37.45 -8.34
N VAL A 970 -35.34 38.36 -9.33
CA VAL A 970 -35.13 39.79 -9.13
C VAL A 970 -36.08 40.36 -8.08
N LYS A 971 -37.35 39.93 -8.09
CA LYS A 971 -38.31 40.29 -7.03
C LYS A 971 -37.82 39.83 -5.65
N THR A 972 -37.39 38.57 -5.53
CA THR A 972 -36.93 38.00 -4.26
C THR A 972 -35.68 38.71 -3.74
N LEU A 973 -34.71 38.96 -4.61
CA LEU A 973 -33.48 39.69 -4.24
C LEU A 973 -33.75 41.15 -3.88
N ALA A 974 -34.74 41.79 -4.52
CA ALA A 974 -35.18 43.13 -4.15
C ALA A 974 -35.86 43.15 -2.77
N ASP A 975 -36.68 42.13 -2.45
CA ASP A 975 -37.28 41.97 -1.12
C ASP A 975 -36.20 41.74 -0.03
N GLU A 976 -35.04 41.18 -0.39
CA GLU A 976 -33.84 41.04 0.45
C GLU A 976 -32.96 42.31 0.50
N GLY A 977 -33.35 43.40 -0.17
CA GLY A 977 -32.66 44.69 -0.16
C GLY A 977 -31.69 44.93 -1.34
N THR A 978 -31.59 43.99 -2.28
CA THR A 978 -30.73 44.11 -3.47
C THR A 978 -31.51 44.67 -4.65
N GLU A 979 -31.50 45.99 -4.77
CA GLU A 979 -32.15 46.69 -5.87
C GLU A 979 -31.15 46.97 -7.00
N LEU A 980 -31.20 46.22 -8.10
CA LEU A 980 -30.41 46.46 -9.31
C LEU A 980 -31.32 46.52 -10.54
N PRO A 981 -30.94 47.26 -11.60
CA PRO A 981 -31.74 47.33 -12.82
C PRO A 981 -31.73 45.99 -13.57
N LEU A 982 -32.90 45.53 -13.99
CA LEU A 982 -33.04 44.40 -14.91
C LEU A 982 -32.85 44.90 -16.35
N MET A 983 -31.79 44.46 -17.02
CA MET A 983 -31.46 44.80 -18.39
C MET A 983 -31.94 43.68 -19.32
N LEU A 984 -32.72 44.03 -20.36
CA LEU A 984 -33.32 43.09 -21.31
C LEU A 984 -32.93 43.50 -22.73
N ASP A 985 -32.21 42.67 -23.49
CA ASP A 985 -31.79 42.93 -24.88
C ASP A 985 -32.55 42.02 -25.86
N ASP A 986 -33.47 42.61 -26.63
CA ASP A 986 -34.24 41.95 -27.69
C ASP A 986 -34.93 40.63 -27.25
N VAL A 987 -35.42 40.57 -26.01
CA VAL A 987 -36.01 39.36 -25.38
C VAL A 987 -37.39 38.94 -25.90
N PHE A 988 -38.06 39.75 -26.75
CA PHE A 988 -39.44 39.51 -27.23
C PHE A 988 -39.53 39.09 -28.71
N VAL A 989 -38.41 38.83 -29.37
CA VAL A 989 -38.36 38.58 -30.83
C VAL A 989 -39.17 37.37 -31.28
N ASN A 990 -39.22 36.30 -30.47
CA ASN A 990 -39.89 35.05 -30.84
C ASN A 990 -41.34 34.97 -30.32
N PHE A 991 -41.89 36.06 -29.78
CA PHE A 991 -43.26 36.07 -29.26
C PHE A 991 -44.24 36.45 -30.36
N ASP A 992 -45.38 35.75 -30.41
CA ASP A 992 -46.50 36.19 -31.23
C ASP A 992 -47.09 37.51 -30.68
N ARG A 993 -47.82 38.25 -31.51
CA ARG A 993 -48.34 39.58 -31.15
C ARG A 993 -49.10 39.59 -29.82
N GLN A 994 -49.95 38.59 -29.58
CA GLN A 994 -50.76 38.51 -28.35
C GLN A 994 -49.86 38.29 -27.12
N ARG A 995 -48.86 37.41 -27.24
CA ARG A 995 -47.86 37.18 -26.18
C ARG A 995 -46.96 38.38 -25.95
N THR A 996 -46.56 39.10 -27.00
CA THR A 996 -45.76 40.32 -26.88
C THR A 996 -46.51 41.41 -26.12
N GLU A 997 -47.79 41.64 -26.45
CA GLU A 997 -48.63 42.60 -25.72
C GLU A 997 -48.77 42.19 -24.24
N ALA A 998 -49.07 40.91 -23.95
CA ALA A 998 -49.16 40.40 -22.58
C ALA A 998 -47.83 40.47 -21.80
N ALA A 999 -46.70 40.23 -22.46
CA ALA A 999 -45.37 40.33 -21.86
C ALA A 999 -44.99 41.78 -21.53
N VAL A 1000 -45.32 42.74 -22.42
CA VAL A 1000 -45.18 44.17 -22.16
C VAL A 1000 -46.03 44.58 -20.95
N ASP A 1001 -47.29 44.16 -20.88
CA ASP A 1001 -48.16 44.41 -19.72
C ASP A 1001 -47.57 43.85 -18.42
N THR A 1002 -47.04 42.63 -18.48
CA THR A 1002 -46.43 41.98 -17.31
C THR A 1002 -45.16 42.72 -16.84
N LEU A 1003 -44.32 43.22 -17.76
CA LEU A 1003 -43.16 44.04 -17.40
C LEU A 1003 -43.55 45.40 -16.80
N LEU A 1004 -44.62 46.02 -17.30
CA LEU A 1004 -45.14 47.27 -16.73
C LEU A 1004 -45.67 47.05 -15.30
N GLN A 1005 -46.38 45.95 -15.06
CA GLN A 1005 -46.80 45.56 -13.71
C GLN A 1005 -45.60 45.26 -12.80
N PHE A 1006 -44.57 44.61 -13.34
CA PHE A 1006 -43.35 44.32 -12.60
C PHE A 1006 -42.62 45.60 -12.17
N THR A 1007 -42.52 46.59 -13.05
CA THR A 1007 -41.86 47.88 -12.75
C THR A 1007 -42.72 48.81 -11.88
N ALA A 1008 -44.04 48.71 -11.93
CA ALA A 1008 -44.95 49.42 -11.03
C ALA A 1008 -44.73 49.08 -9.55
N GLN A 1009 -44.12 47.93 -9.25
CA GLN A 1009 -43.73 47.52 -7.90
C GLN A 1009 -42.36 48.09 -7.47
N GLY A 1010 -41.87 49.15 -8.12
CA GLY A 1010 -40.65 49.87 -7.74
C GLY A 1010 -39.35 49.34 -8.37
N ARG A 1011 -39.41 48.36 -9.28
CA ARG A 1011 -38.22 47.87 -10.01
C ARG A 1011 -37.88 48.76 -11.20
N GLN A 1012 -36.61 48.75 -11.58
CA GLN A 1012 -36.14 49.38 -12.79
C GLN A 1012 -35.83 48.34 -13.87
N VAL A 1013 -36.30 48.62 -15.09
CA VAL A 1013 -35.98 47.81 -16.28
C VAL A 1013 -35.32 48.69 -17.34
N LEU A 1014 -34.21 48.24 -17.92
CA LEU A 1014 -33.60 48.82 -19.10
C LEU A 1014 -33.85 47.88 -20.28
N PHE A 1015 -34.80 48.24 -21.14
CA PHE A 1015 -35.22 47.42 -22.28
C PHE A 1015 -34.54 47.93 -23.56
N PHE A 1016 -33.59 47.17 -24.07
CA PHE A 1016 -32.87 47.45 -25.30
C PHE A 1016 -33.54 46.72 -26.46
N THR A 1017 -33.79 47.43 -27.56
CA THR A 1017 -34.34 46.78 -28.75
C THR A 1017 -33.92 47.39 -30.08
N CYS A 1018 -33.75 46.55 -31.10
CA CYS A 1018 -33.64 46.97 -32.50
C CYS A 1018 -34.98 47.06 -33.23
N HIS A 1019 -36.08 46.62 -32.61
CA HIS A 1019 -37.38 46.48 -33.25
C HIS A 1019 -38.28 47.68 -32.99
N GLN A 1020 -38.50 48.49 -34.03
CA GLN A 1020 -39.27 49.73 -33.92
C GLN A 1020 -40.71 49.49 -33.43
N HIS A 1021 -41.35 48.38 -33.83
CA HIS A 1021 -42.70 48.05 -33.39
C HIS A 1021 -42.80 47.82 -31.86
N LEU A 1022 -41.73 47.36 -31.19
CA LEU A 1022 -41.71 47.23 -29.73
C LEU A 1022 -41.61 48.59 -29.06
N ALA A 1023 -40.75 49.48 -29.58
CA ALA A 1023 -40.66 50.86 -29.11
C ALA A 1023 -42.01 51.59 -29.24
N GLU A 1024 -42.69 51.44 -30.38
CA GLU A 1024 -44.04 51.98 -30.62
C GLU A 1024 -45.08 51.37 -29.68
N LEU A 1025 -45.01 50.06 -29.42
CA LEU A 1025 -45.90 49.38 -28.48
C LEU A 1025 -45.73 49.91 -27.05
N PHE A 1026 -44.49 50.04 -26.56
CA PHE A 1026 -44.19 50.68 -25.28
C PHE A 1026 -44.66 52.15 -25.26
N GLY A 1027 -44.47 52.89 -26.35
CA GLY A 1027 -44.97 54.25 -26.55
C GLY A 1027 -46.49 54.35 -26.40
N SER A 1028 -47.24 53.41 -27.00
CA SER A 1028 -48.70 53.34 -26.88
C SER A 1028 -49.19 53.08 -25.45
N ARG A 1029 -48.32 52.53 -24.59
CA ARG A 1029 -48.56 52.29 -23.16
C ARG A 1029 -47.99 53.40 -22.27
N GLY A 1030 -47.56 54.52 -22.84
CA GLY A 1030 -47.08 55.71 -22.11
C GLY A 1030 -45.62 55.68 -21.70
N VAL A 1031 -44.82 54.76 -22.25
CA VAL A 1031 -43.37 54.68 -21.99
C VAL A 1031 -42.61 55.43 -23.08
N GLU A 1032 -41.81 56.41 -22.67
CA GLU A 1032 -40.98 57.18 -23.59
C GLU A 1032 -39.78 56.35 -24.07
N THR A 1033 -39.51 56.38 -25.38
CA THR A 1033 -38.38 55.68 -25.98
C THR A 1033 -37.21 56.63 -26.18
N THR A 1034 -36.03 56.23 -25.71
CA THR A 1034 -34.76 56.91 -25.96
C THR A 1034 -34.13 56.33 -27.23
N TYR A 1035 -33.87 57.18 -28.23
CA TYR A 1035 -33.24 56.78 -29.49
C TYR A 1035 -31.73 56.93 -29.39
N LEU A 1036 -30.98 55.85 -29.60
CA LEU A 1036 -29.52 55.86 -29.61
C LEU A 1036 -28.99 56.47 -30.94
N PRO A 1037 -27.90 57.25 -30.90
CA PRO A 1037 -27.36 57.91 -32.09
C PRO A 1037 -26.89 56.91 -33.16
N GLN A 1038 -27.16 57.21 -34.43
CA GLN A 1038 -26.70 56.42 -35.58
C GLN A 1038 -25.27 56.84 -35.98
N ARG A 1039 -24.42 55.87 -36.34
CA ARG A 1039 -23.07 56.11 -36.88
C ARG A 1039 -23.16 56.73 -38.28
N GLU A 1040 -23.27 58.04 -38.38
CA GLU A 1040 -22.79 58.77 -39.55
C GLU A 1040 -21.39 59.34 -39.27
N LEU A 1041 -20.51 59.23 -40.26
CA LEU A 1041 -19.08 59.58 -40.25
C LEU A 1041 -18.77 60.88 -39.48
N ILE A 1042 -18.06 60.75 -38.36
CA ILE A 1042 -17.37 61.88 -37.74
C ILE A 1042 -16.10 62.15 -38.57
N THR A 1043 -16.23 63.02 -39.58
CA THR A 1043 -15.11 63.76 -40.16
C THR A 1043 -15.39 65.25 -39.98
N GLU A 1044 -14.51 65.91 -39.22
CA GLU A 1044 -14.25 67.35 -39.11
C GLU A 1044 -15.37 68.33 -38.67
N HIS A 1045 -15.03 69.03 -37.57
CA HIS A 1045 -15.34 70.41 -37.21
C HIS A 1045 -16.71 71.01 -37.56
N ARG A 1046 -17.43 71.47 -36.52
CA ARG A 1046 -17.81 72.89 -36.42
C ARG A 1046 -18.18 73.31 -35.00
N LEU A 1047 -17.54 74.40 -34.57
CA LEU A 1047 -18.01 75.33 -33.54
C LEU A 1047 -19.34 75.97 -33.95
N ALA A 1048 -20.18 76.26 -32.94
CA ALA A 1048 -20.94 77.50 -32.71
C ALA A 1048 -22.40 77.24 -32.28
N GLY A 1049 -22.82 77.91 -31.19
CA GLY A 1049 -24.24 78.17 -30.86
C GLY A 1049 -24.60 77.83 -29.44
#